data_AF-A0A6A6MJ84-F1
#
_entry.id   AF-A0A6A6MJ84-F1
#
_cell.length_a   1.000
_cell.length_b   1.000
_cell.length_c   1.000
_cell.angle_alpha   90.00
_cell.angle_beta   90.00
_cell.angle_gamma   90.00
#
_symmetry.space_group_name_H-M   'P 1'
#
loop_
_entity.id
_entity.type
_entity.pdbx_description
1 polymer ?
#
loop_
_entity_poly.entity_id
_entity_poly.type
_entity_poly.pdbx_seq_one_letter_code
_entity_poly.pdbx_strand_id
1 'polypeptide(L)'
;MASDLSVILPRVLIVSRRSVRKNKFVDFVGEYHLDLIVGYGAVPVIVPRVSGVHMLLDSFEPIHGVLLCEGEDIDPSLYEAETTNLSPEELEQIRRLHASDTAIDKEKDSIELRLAKLCLERNIPYLGICRGSQVLNVACGGTLYLDIEKEISNKFVESQRVKHIDYDNYDGHRHVIKVVESSPLHHWFKDSLEEGKMEISVNSYHHQGVKRLAQRFVPMAYAPDGLIEGFYDPDAYNPEEGKFIMGLQFHPERMRQPDTNQFDYPGCPKAYQEFVKAVIAYKKKLNITTSVPKPMKLNQEMKNKRKVILWSFSIARNMFTTGQELHPSKESELKAEAEFLQCNTALSFQQKNRLEQIGATVRNGGSYIERLQLNEESERQAKNVMGKMSIEQLSDLLSFYHMMGQICSEVLERKLNGINCHTTQFVCGNITAGFPFWGNDRPEFCGNPGLELKCENDNPTININDVVYRVLEIDENGQSLRIARQDYTDGVCQPQLLNTTLDPQLFEYAPGYRNLTIIYGCTIPALLGVPALFNCLITGTGSQNGYVVYDAVGPGLCYRSIFVPVSETILASAMVNLSGLEESLKQGFQVKWKVDDTACTNCIGSKGVCGYYLLSNETTCYCPGQFIATKTCPSHRTLFLLIQVCMYPSPLMDIAMRKL
;
A
#
# COMPACT_ATOMS: atom_id res chain seq x y z
N MET A 1 -11.14 -12.57 41.22
CA MET A 1 -10.61 -11.21 40.94
C MET A 1 -10.45 -11.10 39.43
N ALA A 2 -11.40 -10.47 38.75
CA ALA A 2 -11.40 -10.35 37.29
C ALA A 2 -10.76 -9.01 36.89
N SER A 3 -9.60 -9.06 36.23
CA SER A 3 -8.82 -7.88 35.85
C SER A 3 -9.28 -7.32 34.50
N ASP A 4 -9.92 -6.15 34.56
CA ASP A 4 -9.78 -5.00 33.67
C ASP A 4 -9.39 -5.26 32.18
N LEU A 5 -10.39 -5.54 31.34
CA LEU A 5 -10.28 -5.67 29.87
C LEU A 5 -10.12 -4.33 29.12
N SER A 6 -9.79 -3.23 29.81
CA SER A 6 -9.71 -1.87 29.23
C SER A 6 -8.29 -1.38 28.90
N VAL A 7 -7.27 -2.22 29.09
CA VAL A 7 -5.86 -1.82 28.91
C VAL A 7 -5.41 -2.11 27.48
N ILE A 8 -5.27 -1.06 26.65
CA ILE A 8 -4.52 -1.16 25.38
C ILE A 8 -3.12 -1.69 25.71
N LEU A 9 -2.65 -2.77 25.11
CA LEU A 9 -1.29 -3.27 25.37
C LEU A 9 -0.24 -2.43 24.63
N PRO A 10 0.99 -2.29 25.15
CA PRO A 10 2.05 -1.58 24.44
C PRO A 10 2.46 -2.30 23.15
N ARG A 11 2.84 -1.53 22.14
CA ARG A 11 3.23 -2.01 20.81
C ARG A 11 4.74 -1.95 20.63
N VAL A 12 5.33 -3.08 20.28
CA VAL A 12 6.75 -3.23 19.96
C VAL A 12 6.89 -3.50 18.48
N LEU A 13 7.57 -2.62 17.75
CA LEU A 13 7.87 -2.83 16.33
C LEU A 13 9.06 -3.76 16.18
N ILE A 14 8.95 -4.71 15.24
CA ILE A 14 9.99 -5.69 14.94
C ILE A 14 10.16 -5.75 13.43
N VAL A 15 11.35 -5.42 12.91
CA VAL A 15 11.60 -5.46 11.47
C VAL A 15 11.77 -6.90 11.01
N SER A 16 11.11 -7.27 9.92
CA SER A 16 11.16 -8.62 9.37
C SER A 16 12.49 -8.92 8.68
N ARG A 17 12.86 -10.20 8.69
CA ARG A 17 13.84 -10.81 7.79
C ARG A 17 13.14 -11.30 6.54
N ARG A 18 13.91 -11.57 5.49
CA ARG A 18 13.41 -12.12 4.23
C ARG A 18 14.00 -13.49 3.96
N SER A 19 13.18 -14.41 3.48
CA SER A 19 13.63 -15.68 2.90
C SER A 19 12.96 -15.89 1.54
N VAL A 20 13.52 -16.78 0.72
CA VAL A 20 12.91 -17.21 -0.53
C VAL A 20 12.32 -18.59 -0.33
N ARG A 21 10.99 -18.70 -0.45
CA ARG A 21 10.26 -19.97 -0.39
C ARG A 21 9.49 -20.17 -1.67
N LYS A 22 9.79 -21.25 -2.41
CA LYS A 22 9.16 -21.56 -3.72
C LYS A 22 9.22 -20.37 -4.69
N ASN A 23 10.40 -19.75 -4.82
CA ASN A 23 10.66 -18.58 -5.66
C ASN A 23 9.80 -17.34 -5.33
N LYS A 24 9.30 -17.24 -4.08
CA LYS A 24 8.58 -16.07 -3.57
C LYS A 24 9.29 -15.54 -2.33
N PHE A 25 9.38 -14.23 -2.21
CA PHE A 25 9.87 -13.60 -0.99
C PHE A 25 8.84 -13.76 0.12
N VAL A 26 9.34 -14.14 1.30
CA VAL A 26 8.55 -14.28 2.52
C VAL A 26 9.26 -13.49 3.62
N ASP A 27 8.54 -12.54 4.18
CA ASP A 27 8.99 -11.80 5.34
C ASP A 27 8.61 -12.56 6.63
N PHE A 28 9.55 -12.70 7.56
CA PHE A 28 9.35 -13.45 8.80
C PHE A 28 10.16 -12.88 9.97
N VAL A 29 9.80 -13.27 11.19
CA VAL A 29 10.53 -12.98 12.43
C VAL A 29 10.63 -14.30 13.22
N GLY A 30 11.74 -14.53 13.90
CA GLY A 30 11.92 -15.72 14.73
C GLY A 30 10.88 -15.81 15.85
N GLU A 31 10.30 -16.99 16.05
CA GLU A 31 9.21 -17.22 16.99
C GLU A 31 9.59 -16.89 18.44
N TYR A 32 10.81 -17.21 18.88
CA TYR A 32 11.26 -16.91 20.24
C TYR A 32 11.20 -15.41 20.60
N HIS A 33 11.49 -14.53 19.64
CA HIS A 33 11.34 -13.08 19.85
C HIS A 33 9.88 -12.72 20.10
N LEU A 34 8.97 -13.23 19.27
CA LEU A 34 7.54 -12.97 19.36
C LEU A 34 6.96 -13.50 20.68
N ASP A 35 7.31 -14.73 21.04
CA ASP A 35 6.87 -15.41 22.26
C ASP A 35 7.29 -14.65 23.52
N LEU A 36 8.53 -14.14 23.57
CA LEU A 36 9.02 -13.39 24.72
C LEU A 36 8.32 -12.04 24.85
N ILE A 37 8.11 -11.33 23.74
CA ILE A 37 7.38 -10.05 23.74
C ILE A 37 5.94 -10.24 24.22
N VAL A 38 5.24 -11.25 23.70
CA VAL A 38 3.86 -11.58 24.10
C VAL A 38 3.82 -12.05 25.55
N GLY A 39 4.73 -12.95 25.94
CA GLY A 39 4.81 -13.54 27.27
C GLY A 39 5.04 -12.52 28.39
N TYR A 40 5.69 -11.40 28.09
CA TYR A 40 5.90 -10.30 29.04
C TYR A 40 4.87 -9.15 28.94
N GLY A 41 3.85 -9.28 28.09
CA GLY A 41 2.70 -8.38 28.07
C GLY A 41 2.79 -7.21 27.09
N ALA A 42 3.52 -7.38 25.99
CA ALA A 42 3.54 -6.45 24.85
C ALA A 42 3.02 -7.10 23.57
N VAL A 43 2.64 -6.28 22.59
CA VAL A 43 2.14 -6.72 21.28
C VAL A 43 3.23 -6.51 20.23
N PRO A 44 3.75 -7.58 19.62
CA PRO A 44 4.68 -7.45 18.51
C PRO A 44 3.95 -6.97 17.25
N VAL A 45 4.54 -6.02 16.55
CA VAL A 45 4.08 -5.50 15.25
C VAL A 45 5.21 -5.68 14.25
N ILE A 46 5.02 -6.61 13.30
CA ILE A 46 6.03 -6.89 12.29
C ILE A 46 6.03 -5.76 11.25
N VAL A 47 7.19 -5.15 11.05
CA VAL A 47 7.44 -4.14 10.02
C VAL A 47 7.99 -4.85 8.79
N PRO A 48 7.24 -4.90 7.67
CA PRO A 48 7.69 -5.58 6.48
C PRO A 48 8.85 -4.85 5.83
N ARG A 49 9.71 -5.64 5.18
CA ARG A 49 10.93 -5.18 4.53
C ARG A 49 10.63 -4.87 3.07
N VAL A 50 9.87 -3.81 2.84
CA VAL A 50 9.44 -3.39 1.49
C VAL A 50 9.89 -1.97 1.21
N SER A 51 10.19 -1.69 -0.06
CA SER A 51 10.62 -0.36 -0.47
C SER A 51 9.60 0.71 -0.09
N GLY A 52 10.09 1.84 0.41
CA GLY A 52 9.27 2.96 0.90
C GLY A 52 8.74 2.84 2.33
N VAL A 53 8.84 1.67 2.99
CA VAL A 53 8.39 1.51 4.40
C VAL A 53 9.12 2.46 5.34
N HIS A 54 10.41 2.73 5.10
CA HIS A 54 11.21 3.68 5.88
C HIS A 54 10.62 5.11 5.87
N MET A 55 9.87 5.49 4.82
CA MET A 55 9.17 6.80 4.74
C MET A 55 7.83 6.80 5.47
N LEU A 56 7.27 5.62 5.76
CA LEU A 56 5.96 5.44 6.35
C LEU A 56 6.01 5.04 7.83
N LEU A 57 7.19 5.06 8.46
CA LEU A 57 7.36 4.63 9.85
C LEU A 57 6.47 5.38 10.85
N ASP A 58 6.17 6.66 10.60
CA ASP A 58 5.25 7.45 11.42
C ASP A 58 3.81 6.88 11.41
N SER A 59 3.43 6.12 10.37
CA SER A 59 2.12 5.46 10.30
C SER A 59 1.97 4.29 11.28
N PHE A 60 3.07 3.81 11.87
CA PHE A 60 3.04 2.76 12.91
C PHE A 60 2.76 3.34 14.31
N GLU A 61 2.64 4.65 14.46
CA GLU A 61 2.38 5.30 15.75
C GLU A 61 1.04 4.93 16.40
N PRO A 62 0.96 4.96 17.76
CA PRO A 62 2.07 5.11 18.71
C PRO A 62 3.04 3.93 18.74
N ILE A 63 4.32 4.25 18.77
CA ILE A 63 5.43 3.32 18.95
C ILE A 63 5.83 3.33 20.43
N HIS A 64 5.73 2.18 21.11
CA HIS A 64 6.08 2.09 22.53
C HIS A 64 7.43 1.41 22.75
N GLY A 65 7.91 0.65 21.77
CA GLY A 65 9.22 0.03 21.77
C GLY A 65 9.61 -0.43 20.37
N VAL A 66 10.90 -0.65 20.16
CA VAL A 66 11.46 -1.23 18.94
C VAL A 66 12.41 -2.36 19.33
N LEU A 67 12.26 -3.52 18.71
CA LEU A 67 13.17 -4.64 18.79
C LEU A 67 13.74 -4.89 17.40
N LEU A 68 15.04 -4.70 17.22
CA LEU A 68 15.74 -5.06 15.99
C LEU A 68 16.48 -6.38 16.22
N CYS A 69 16.16 -7.36 15.39
CA CYS A 69 16.65 -8.74 15.49
C CYS A 69 17.86 -8.95 14.57
N GLU A 70 18.22 -10.22 14.35
CA GLU A 70 19.31 -10.60 13.47
C GLU A 70 19.01 -10.44 11.97
N GLY A 71 20.06 -10.50 11.15
CA GLY A 71 19.96 -10.39 9.71
C GLY A 71 21.31 -10.39 9.01
N GLU A 72 21.26 -9.99 7.75
CA GLU A 72 22.34 -9.84 6.79
C GLU A 72 23.23 -8.62 7.10
N ASP A 73 24.45 -8.57 6.59
CA ASP A 73 25.41 -7.52 6.87
C ASP A 73 24.89 -6.11 6.53
N ILE A 74 25.28 -5.12 7.36
CA ILE A 74 24.99 -3.71 7.11
C ILE A 74 25.92 -3.22 5.99
N ASP A 75 25.37 -2.47 5.02
CA ASP A 75 26.18 -1.85 3.95
C ASP A 75 27.38 -1.06 4.53
N PRO A 76 28.63 -1.46 4.24
CA PRO A 76 29.83 -0.79 4.78
C PRO A 76 29.89 0.70 4.48
N SER A 77 29.28 1.16 3.38
CA SER A 77 29.22 2.58 3.03
C SER A 77 28.48 3.45 4.05
N LEU A 78 27.73 2.84 4.98
CA LEU A 78 26.98 3.53 6.03
C LEU A 78 27.83 3.85 7.27
N TYR A 79 28.99 3.22 7.45
CA TYR A 79 29.86 3.40 8.62
C TYR A 79 31.36 3.47 8.32
N GLU A 80 31.80 3.18 7.10
CA GLU A 80 33.18 3.38 6.65
C GLU A 80 33.25 4.47 5.58
N ALA A 81 34.02 5.52 5.86
CA ALA A 81 34.31 6.60 4.91
C ALA A 81 35.66 6.43 4.20
N GLU A 82 36.54 5.53 4.65
CA GLU A 82 37.91 5.36 4.13
C GLU A 82 38.35 3.88 4.12
N THR A 83 39.20 3.55 3.13
CA THR A 83 39.82 2.26 2.77
C THR A 83 39.77 1.12 3.81
N THR A 84 39.18 0.00 3.41
CA THR A 84 39.24 -1.28 4.11
C THR A 84 40.69 -1.74 4.24
N ASN A 85 41.12 -2.17 5.43
CA ASN A 85 42.44 -2.79 5.62
C ASN A 85 42.55 -4.20 5.01
N LEU A 86 41.43 -4.72 4.47
CA LEU A 86 41.35 -6.02 3.82
C LEU A 86 41.63 -5.88 2.32
N SER A 87 42.40 -6.83 1.79
CA SER A 87 42.65 -6.96 0.35
C SER A 87 41.38 -7.37 -0.40
N PRO A 88 41.26 -7.05 -1.70
CA PRO A 88 40.15 -7.52 -2.53
C PRO A 88 39.98 -9.05 -2.49
N GLU A 89 41.08 -9.80 -2.40
CA GLU A 89 41.06 -11.26 -2.26
C GLU A 89 40.45 -11.72 -0.94
N GLU A 90 40.74 -11.04 0.17
CA GLU A 90 40.14 -11.33 1.47
C GLU A 90 38.65 -11.02 1.50
N LEU A 91 38.23 -9.89 0.90
CA LEU A 91 36.81 -9.54 0.78
C LEU A 91 36.03 -10.58 -0.04
N GLU A 92 36.62 -11.10 -1.11
CA GLU A 92 36.03 -12.17 -1.91
C GLU A 92 35.98 -13.50 -1.14
N GLN A 93 36.99 -13.80 -0.32
CA GLN A 93 36.94 -14.97 0.58
C GLN A 93 35.80 -14.86 1.59
N ILE A 94 35.62 -13.69 2.22
CA ILE A 94 34.53 -13.42 3.18
C ILE A 94 33.18 -13.62 2.49
N ARG A 95 32.98 -13.06 1.29
CA ARG A 95 31.75 -13.25 0.51
C ARG A 95 31.45 -14.71 0.17
N ARG A 96 32.47 -15.51 -0.07
CA ARG A 96 32.30 -16.95 -0.34
C ARG A 96 31.99 -17.75 0.92
N LEU A 97 32.66 -17.42 2.03
CA LEU A 97 32.48 -18.10 3.30
C LEU A 97 31.12 -17.78 3.93
N HIS A 98 30.68 -16.51 3.84
CA HIS A 98 29.45 -15.97 4.42
C HIS A 98 28.46 -15.55 3.34
N ALA A 99 28.23 -16.40 2.35
CA ALA A 99 27.46 -16.06 1.14
C ALA A 99 25.98 -15.68 1.41
N SER A 100 25.38 -16.19 2.50
CA SER A 100 24.03 -15.81 2.92
C SER A 100 23.97 -14.45 3.61
N ASP A 101 25.03 -14.07 4.32
CA ASP A 101 25.03 -12.95 5.26
C ASP A 101 25.60 -11.69 4.60
N THR A 102 26.58 -11.83 3.70
CA THR A 102 27.20 -10.72 2.95
C THR A 102 26.30 -10.08 1.89
N ALA A 103 25.07 -10.56 1.73
CA ALA A 103 24.08 -10.01 0.83
C ALA A 103 23.54 -8.68 1.36
N ILE A 104 24.09 -7.56 0.85
CA ILE A 104 23.71 -6.22 1.30
C ILE A 104 22.25 -5.90 1.01
N ASP A 105 21.60 -5.35 2.03
CA ASP A 105 20.18 -5.39 2.19
C ASP A 105 19.65 -3.96 2.47
N LYS A 106 19.81 -3.08 1.47
CA LYS A 106 19.63 -1.62 1.58
C LYS A 106 18.29 -1.14 2.14
N GLU A 107 17.19 -1.80 1.76
CA GLU A 107 15.85 -1.41 2.26
C GLU A 107 15.72 -1.59 3.78
N LYS A 108 16.25 -2.68 4.32
CA LYS A 108 16.27 -2.98 5.76
C LYS A 108 17.21 -2.07 6.48
N ASP A 109 18.40 -1.84 5.93
CA ASP A 109 19.34 -0.83 6.46
C ASP A 109 18.64 0.52 6.61
N SER A 110 17.88 0.96 5.59
CA SER A 110 17.15 2.23 5.61
C SER A 110 16.04 2.27 6.68
N ILE A 111 15.25 1.20 6.80
CA ILE A 111 14.15 1.09 7.77
C ILE A 111 14.71 1.08 9.20
N GLU A 112 15.71 0.23 9.43
CA GLU A 112 16.26 -0.01 10.75
C GLU A 112 17.10 1.15 11.27
N LEU A 113 17.93 1.76 10.42
CA LEU A 113 18.65 2.98 10.81
C LEU A 113 17.69 4.14 11.11
N ARG A 114 16.59 4.26 10.34
CA ARG A 114 15.58 5.29 10.62
C ARG A 114 14.84 5.02 11.94
N LEU A 115 14.48 3.77 12.23
CA LEU A 115 13.88 3.37 13.51
C LEU A 115 14.84 3.59 14.68
N ALA A 116 16.12 3.22 14.54
CA ALA A 116 17.13 3.45 15.56
C ALA A 116 17.28 4.95 15.88
N LYS A 117 17.40 5.80 14.84
CA LYS A 117 17.42 7.27 14.99
C LYS A 117 16.17 7.79 15.70
N LEU A 118 14.98 7.32 15.31
CA LEU A 118 13.72 7.69 15.95
C LEU A 118 13.70 7.33 17.44
N CYS A 119 14.24 6.15 17.80
CA CYS A 119 14.32 5.72 19.20
C CYS A 119 15.27 6.59 20.02
N LEU A 120 16.42 6.95 19.44
CA LEU A 120 17.41 7.81 20.07
C LEU A 120 16.90 9.24 20.27
N GLU A 121 16.14 9.79 19.32
CA GLU A 121 15.56 11.14 19.38
C GLU A 121 14.44 11.24 20.41
N ARG A 122 13.58 10.20 20.50
CA ARG A 122 12.37 10.22 21.33
C ARG A 122 12.51 9.45 22.64
N ASN A 123 13.67 8.85 22.90
CA ASN A 123 13.90 7.92 24.01
C ASN A 123 12.87 6.77 24.04
N ILE A 124 12.49 6.26 22.86
CA ILE A 124 11.66 5.07 22.76
C ILE A 124 12.52 3.87 23.19
N PRO A 125 12.03 2.98 24.06
CA PRO A 125 12.70 1.73 24.39
C PRO A 125 13.14 0.96 23.13
N TYR A 126 14.42 0.63 23.06
CA TYR A 126 15.10 -0.05 21.97
C TYR A 126 15.91 -1.23 22.51
N LEU A 127 15.69 -2.42 21.94
CA LEU A 127 16.53 -3.60 22.14
C LEU A 127 17.07 -4.06 20.78
N GLY A 128 18.39 -4.07 20.63
CA GLY A 128 19.06 -4.62 19.44
C GLY A 128 19.72 -5.95 19.75
N ILE A 129 19.41 -7.00 19.00
CA ILE A 129 20.02 -8.34 19.12
C ILE A 129 20.84 -8.65 17.86
N CYS A 130 22.07 -9.12 18.04
CA CYS A 130 23.02 -9.41 16.98
C CYS A 130 23.15 -8.21 16.01
N ARG A 131 22.69 -8.33 14.77
CA ARG A 131 22.63 -7.23 13.81
C ARG A 131 21.93 -5.98 14.34
N GLY A 132 20.86 -6.11 15.12
CA GLY A 132 20.18 -4.97 15.73
C GLY A 132 21.09 -4.16 16.68
N SER A 133 22.05 -4.80 17.33
CA SER A 133 23.05 -4.09 18.14
C SER A 133 24.02 -3.30 17.25
N GLN A 134 24.43 -3.88 16.12
CA GLN A 134 25.32 -3.25 15.15
C GLN A 134 24.67 -2.02 14.50
N VAL A 135 23.39 -2.11 14.13
CA VAL A 135 22.59 -0.97 13.62
C VAL A 135 22.56 0.18 14.61
N LEU A 136 22.33 -0.10 15.90
CA LEU A 136 22.31 0.93 16.93
C LEU A 136 23.66 1.65 17.05
N ASN A 137 24.76 0.90 17.00
CA ASN A 137 26.11 1.46 17.04
C ASN A 137 26.38 2.37 15.82
N VAL A 138 26.07 1.89 14.62
CA VAL A 138 26.23 2.65 13.36
C VAL A 138 25.35 3.90 13.35
N ALA A 139 24.11 3.83 13.84
CA ALA A 139 23.20 4.97 13.92
C ALA A 139 23.75 6.13 14.79
N CYS A 140 24.63 5.82 15.76
CA CYS A 140 25.32 6.80 16.60
C CYS A 140 26.75 7.12 16.13
N GLY A 141 27.14 6.71 14.93
CA GLY A 141 28.45 7.03 14.33
C GLY A 141 29.59 6.11 14.79
N GLY A 142 29.29 4.94 15.35
CA GLY A 142 30.25 3.85 15.55
C GLY A 142 30.57 3.10 14.25
N THR A 143 31.50 2.16 14.29
CA THR A 143 31.92 1.35 13.14
C THR A 143 31.95 -0.14 13.48
N LEU A 144 31.94 -0.99 12.46
CA LEU A 144 31.97 -2.45 12.58
C LEU A 144 33.29 -3.02 12.03
N TYR A 145 33.62 -4.24 12.45
CA TYR A 145 34.55 -5.10 11.73
C TYR A 145 33.79 -5.74 10.58
N LEU A 146 34.39 -5.75 9.38
CA LEU A 146 33.83 -6.43 8.21
C LEU A 146 33.88 -7.94 8.39
N ASP A 147 34.94 -8.40 9.06
CA ASP A 147 35.10 -9.80 9.46
C ASP A 147 35.99 -9.90 10.71
N ILE A 148 35.42 -10.40 11.79
CA ILE A 148 36.09 -10.54 13.10
C ILE A 148 37.26 -11.52 13.01
N GLU A 149 37.12 -12.62 12.26
CA GLU A 149 38.17 -13.65 12.18
C GLU A 149 39.42 -13.11 11.50
N LYS A 150 39.23 -12.42 10.37
CA LYS A 150 40.31 -11.78 9.60
C LYS A 150 40.92 -10.58 10.32
N GLU A 151 40.12 -9.73 10.96
CA GLU A 151 40.61 -8.47 11.55
C GLU A 151 41.08 -8.60 13.01
N ILE A 152 40.51 -9.51 13.81
CA ILE A 152 40.80 -9.67 15.24
C ILE A 152 41.42 -11.05 15.51
N SER A 153 40.71 -12.14 15.26
CA SER A 153 41.09 -13.47 15.77
C SER A 153 42.47 -13.91 15.28
N ASN A 154 42.83 -13.58 14.03
CA ASN A 154 44.16 -13.90 13.49
C ASN A 154 45.33 -13.16 14.16
N LYS A 155 45.08 -12.10 14.93
CA LYS A 155 46.11 -11.36 15.69
C LYS A 155 46.44 -12.01 17.03
N PHE A 156 45.65 -12.97 17.50
CA PHE A 156 45.87 -13.71 18.75
C PHE A 156 46.52 -15.07 18.50
N VAL A 157 47.25 -15.55 19.52
CA VAL A 157 47.81 -16.91 19.55
C VAL A 157 46.67 -17.92 19.52
N GLU A 158 46.86 -19.07 18.89
CA GLU A 158 45.80 -20.06 18.63
C GLU A 158 44.98 -20.47 19.87
N SER A 159 45.61 -20.52 21.05
CA SER A 159 44.94 -20.81 22.34
C SER A 159 44.04 -19.68 22.88
N GLN A 160 44.13 -18.48 22.32
CA GLN A 160 43.37 -17.28 22.71
C GLN A 160 42.38 -16.83 21.62
N ARG A 161 42.31 -17.56 20.50
CA ARG A 161 41.38 -17.23 19.43
C ARG A 161 39.95 -17.56 19.85
N VAL A 162 39.08 -16.57 19.72
CA VAL A 162 37.64 -16.76 19.87
C VAL A 162 37.05 -16.99 18.50
N LYS A 163 36.26 -18.06 18.39
CA LYS A 163 35.47 -18.37 17.20
C LYS A 163 34.08 -17.78 17.43
N HIS A 164 33.67 -16.83 16.60
CA HIS A 164 32.37 -16.14 16.72
C HIS A 164 31.30 -16.69 15.76
N ILE A 165 31.70 -17.59 14.88
CA ILE A 165 30.79 -18.38 14.06
C ILE A 165 31.42 -19.75 13.80
N ASP A 166 30.67 -20.81 14.06
CA ASP A 166 31.12 -22.18 13.82
C ASP A 166 30.12 -22.91 12.95
N TYR A 167 30.37 -23.01 11.65
CA TYR A 167 29.45 -23.69 10.72
C TYR A 167 29.32 -25.20 11.00
N ASP A 168 30.33 -25.83 11.61
CA ASP A 168 30.30 -27.27 11.94
C ASP A 168 29.45 -27.55 13.19
N ASN A 169 29.34 -26.57 14.09
CA ASN A 169 28.56 -26.64 15.33
C ASN A 169 27.67 -25.40 15.49
N TYR A 170 26.93 -25.04 14.44
CA TYR A 170 26.23 -23.75 14.37
C TYR A 170 25.37 -23.51 15.61
N ASP A 171 24.29 -24.26 15.80
CA ASP A 171 23.34 -24.07 16.91
C ASP A 171 23.94 -24.32 18.31
N GLY A 172 24.92 -25.22 18.41
CA GLY A 172 25.53 -25.64 19.68
C GLY A 172 26.73 -24.81 20.12
N HIS A 173 27.29 -23.97 19.26
CA HIS A 173 28.51 -23.24 19.57
C HIS A 173 28.30 -22.20 20.67
N ARG A 174 29.27 -22.13 21.60
CA ARG A 174 29.29 -21.20 22.72
C ARG A 174 30.71 -20.70 22.96
N HIS A 175 30.86 -19.46 23.37
CA HIS A 175 32.12 -18.93 23.91
C HIS A 175 31.88 -18.13 25.17
N VAL A 176 32.95 -17.95 25.95
CA VAL A 176 32.90 -17.17 27.19
C VAL A 176 32.90 -15.68 26.87
N ILE A 177 32.18 -14.91 27.68
CA ILE A 177 32.27 -13.45 27.74
C ILE A 177 32.50 -13.00 29.17
N LYS A 178 33.28 -11.93 29.34
CA LYS A 178 33.52 -11.26 30.61
C LYS A 178 32.54 -10.11 30.77
N VAL A 179 31.71 -10.18 31.81
CA VAL A 179 30.69 -9.19 32.14
C VAL A 179 31.33 -8.03 32.92
N VAL A 180 30.98 -6.80 32.54
CA VAL A 180 31.41 -5.58 33.23
C VAL A 180 30.57 -5.40 34.50
N GLU A 181 31.24 -5.24 35.64
CA GLU A 181 30.59 -5.00 36.93
C GLU A 181 29.67 -3.77 36.89
N SER A 182 28.64 -3.78 37.73
CA SER A 182 27.60 -2.75 37.82
C SER A 182 26.80 -2.46 36.53
N SER A 183 27.04 -3.17 35.42
CA SER A 183 26.25 -3.04 34.19
C SER A 183 24.86 -3.69 34.32
N PRO A 184 23.89 -3.35 33.43
CA PRO A 184 22.61 -4.07 33.35
C PRO A 184 22.78 -5.59 33.25
N LEU A 185 23.71 -6.04 32.40
CA LEU A 185 23.97 -7.45 32.17
C LEU A 185 24.47 -8.16 33.44
N HIS A 186 25.34 -7.51 34.21
CA HIS A 186 25.79 -8.03 35.51
C HIS A 186 24.61 -8.29 36.45
N HIS A 187 23.64 -7.38 36.53
CA HIS A 187 22.47 -7.56 37.38
C HIS A 187 21.58 -8.72 36.93
N TRP A 188 21.46 -8.95 35.62
CA TRP A 188 20.62 -10.02 35.07
C TRP A 188 21.21 -11.41 35.29
N PHE A 189 22.54 -11.53 35.25
CA PHE A 189 23.25 -12.79 35.38
C PHE A 189 23.89 -12.99 36.75
N LYS A 190 23.59 -12.13 37.73
CA LYS A 190 24.22 -12.13 39.07
C LYS A 190 24.25 -13.52 39.72
N ASP A 191 23.15 -14.27 39.63
CA ASP A 191 23.01 -15.60 40.24
C ASP A 191 23.72 -16.71 39.44
N SER A 192 24.19 -16.40 38.23
CA SER A 192 24.88 -17.32 37.32
C SER A 192 26.38 -17.04 37.21
N LEU A 193 26.85 -15.95 37.81
CA LEU A 193 28.26 -15.56 37.80
C LEU A 193 28.99 -16.17 39.00
N GLU A 194 30.09 -16.87 38.73
CA GLU A 194 30.99 -17.33 39.80
C GLU A 194 31.68 -16.13 40.46
N GLU A 195 31.73 -16.15 41.81
CA GLU A 195 32.41 -15.13 42.61
C GLU A 195 33.85 -14.93 42.13
N GLY A 196 34.17 -13.72 41.66
CA GLY A 196 35.52 -13.32 41.25
C GLY A 196 35.91 -13.60 39.79
N LYS A 197 35.09 -14.30 38.99
CA LYS A 197 35.39 -14.54 37.55
C LYS A 197 34.61 -13.64 36.60
N MET A 198 33.38 -13.25 36.94
CA MET A 198 32.54 -12.37 36.12
C MET A 198 32.36 -12.87 34.67
N GLU A 199 32.25 -14.19 34.48
CA GLU A 199 32.20 -14.84 33.16
C GLU A 199 30.89 -15.63 32.96
N ILE A 200 30.33 -15.57 31.74
CA ILE A 200 29.23 -16.44 31.30
C ILE A 200 29.52 -17.01 29.91
N SER A 201 28.96 -18.18 29.60
CA SER A 201 29.07 -18.79 28.27
C SER A 201 27.85 -18.40 27.43
N VAL A 202 28.05 -17.83 26.25
CA VAL A 202 26.98 -17.35 25.37
C VAL A 202 27.06 -17.97 23.98
N ASN A 203 25.95 -17.96 23.25
CA ASN A 203 25.90 -18.41 21.87
C ASN A 203 26.40 -17.35 20.89
N SER A 204 26.87 -17.79 19.73
CA SER A 204 27.54 -16.91 18.77
C SER A 204 27.39 -17.42 17.34
N TYR A 205 26.92 -16.52 16.47
CA TYR A 205 26.57 -16.76 15.07
C TYR A 205 26.84 -15.51 14.23
N HIS A 206 27.95 -14.83 14.48
CA HIS A 206 28.23 -13.55 13.84
C HIS A 206 29.69 -13.48 13.38
N HIS A 207 29.88 -13.09 12.14
CA HIS A 207 31.21 -12.79 11.60
C HIS A 207 31.51 -11.28 11.59
N GLN A 208 30.48 -10.42 11.69
CA GLN A 208 30.62 -8.98 11.97
C GLN A 208 30.44 -8.66 13.46
N GLY A 209 31.01 -7.54 13.91
CA GLY A 209 30.86 -7.06 15.28
C GLY A 209 31.34 -5.63 15.46
N VAL A 210 31.12 -5.05 16.64
CA VAL A 210 31.48 -3.65 16.93
C VAL A 210 32.99 -3.45 16.95
N LYS A 211 33.49 -2.55 16.10
CA LYS A 211 34.91 -2.13 16.03
C LYS A 211 35.18 -0.90 16.85
N ARG A 212 34.42 0.17 16.56
CA ARG A 212 34.42 1.40 17.34
C ARG A 212 33.04 1.60 17.91
N LEU A 213 32.93 1.47 19.23
CA LEU A 213 31.69 1.79 19.93
C LEU A 213 31.44 3.30 19.86
N ALA A 214 30.21 3.70 19.53
CA ALA A 214 29.82 5.10 19.54
C ALA A 214 29.97 5.71 20.94
N GLN A 215 30.40 6.97 21.01
CA GLN A 215 30.72 7.65 22.28
C GLN A 215 29.56 7.70 23.29
N ARG A 216 28.33 7.58 22.81
CA ARG A 216 27.10 7.58 23.62
C ARG A 216 26.95 6.32 24.47
N PHE A 217 27.60 5.21 24.12
CA PHE A 217 27.36 3.91 24.74
C PHE A 217 28.49 3.48 25.67
N VAL A 218 28.13 2.69 26.69
CA VAL A 218 29.04 2.04 27.62
C VAL A 218 28.95 0.52 27.43
N PRO A 219 30.09 -0.18 27.33
CA PRO A 219 30.11 -1.64 27.18
C PRO A 219 29.65 -2.36 28.45
N MET A 220 28.99 -3.50 28.27
CA MET A 220 28.51 -4.39 29.35
C MET A 220 29.23 -5.74 29.38
N ALA A 221 29.82 -6.15 28.25
CA ALA A 221 30.57 -7.39 28.17
C ALA A 221 31.59 -7.37 27.05
N TYR A 222 32.64 -8.18 27.22
CA TYR A 222 33.69 -8.39 26.24
C TYR A 222 33.96 -9.88 26.04
N ALA A 223 34.21 -10.30 24.81
CA ALA A 223 34.85 -11.59 24.54
C ALA A 223 36.36 -11.54 24.88
N PRO A 224 37.03 -12.69 25.07
CA PRO A 224 38.46 -12.75 25.39
C PRO A 224 39.40 -12.04 24.39
N ASP A 225 38.99 -11.92 23.14
CA ASP A 225 39.70 -11.22 22.07
C ASP A 225 39.47 -9.68 22.07
N GLY A 226 38.65 -9.19 23.01
CA GLY A 226 38.32 -7.79 23.19
C GLY A 226 37.09 -7.31 22.41
N LEU A 227 36.40 -8.20 21.67
CA LEU A 227 35.15 -7.83 20.99
C LEU A 227 34.06 -7.44 22.01
N ILE A 228 33.32 -6.37 21.73
CA ILE A 228 32.20 -5.93 22.58
C ILE A 228 30.98 -6.82 22.30
N GLU A 229 30.47 -7.45 23.35
CA GLU A 229 29.36 -8.42 23.28
C GLU A 229 28.02 -7.86 23.76
N GLY A 230 28.06 -6.69 24.38
CA GLY A 230 26.88 -5.94 24.74
C GLY A 230 27.24 -4.53 25.19
N PHE A 231 26.34 -3.59 24.99
CA PHE A 231 26.49 -2.20 25.40
C PHE A 231 25.12 -1.54 25.63
N TYR A 232 25.10 -0.45 26.38
CA TYR A 232 23.88 0.30 26.69
C TYR A 232 24.14 1.80 26.76
N ASP A 233 23.07 2.58 26.66
CA ASP A 233 23.10 4.03 26.90
C ASP A 233 22.88 4.30 28.40
N PRO A 234 23.88 4.81 29.15
CA PRO A 234 23.75 5.09 30.57
C PRO A 234 22.73 6.19 30.89
N ASP A 235 22.52 7.16 29.99
CA ASP A 235 21.59 8.27 30.18
C ASP A 235 20.14 7.88 29.81
N ALA A 236 19.99 6.83 29.00
CA ALA A 236 18.72 6.26 28.57
C ALA A 236 18.47 4.84 29.09
N TYR A 237 19.00 4.49 30.27
CA TYR A 237 18.71 3.22 30.94
C TYR A 237 18.05 3.42 32.31
N ASN A 238 16.73 3.25 32.33
CA ASN A 238 15.91 3.11 33.53
C ASN A 238 14.58 2.46 33.12
N PRO A 239 14.47 1.11 33.22
CA PRO A 239 13.27 0.40 32.81
C PRO A 239 11.99 0.87 33.51
N GLU A 240 12.07 1.32 34.76
CA GLU A 240 10.89 1.81 35.51
C GLU A 240 10.37 3.15 34.97
N GLU A 241 11.23 3.96 34.36
CA GLU A 241 10.87 5.26 33.76
C GLU A 241 10.60 5.18 32.26
N GLY A 242 10.66 3.98 31.69
CA GLY A 242 10.47 3.74 30.27
C GLY A 242 11.66 4.15 29.41
N LYS A 243 12.87 4.10 29.96
CA LYS A 243 14.12 4.32 29.23
C LYS A 243 14.87 3.00 29.12
N PHE A 244 15.16 2.57 27.89
CA PHE A 244 15.89 1.33 27.65
C PHE A 244 16.51 1.39 26.26
N ILE A 245 17.78 1.74 26.11
CA ILE A 245 18.46 1.71 24.81
C ILE A 245 19.72 0.87 24.96
N MET A 246 19.76 -0.28 24.29
CA MET A 246 20.90 -1.20 24.36
C MET A 246 21.01 -2.15 23.18
N GLY A 247 22.22 -2.72 23.04
CA GLY A 247 22.54 -3.76 22.08
C GLY A 247 23.22 -4.96 22.74
N LEU A 248 22.86 -6.17 22.31
CA LEU A 248 23.53 -7.43 22.64
C LEU A 248 23.95 -8.12 21.35
N GLN A 249 25.17 -8.63 21.29
CA GLN A 249 25.71 -9.28 20.10
C GLN A 249 25.33 -10.77 20.04
N PHE A 250 25.34 -11.46 21.18
CA PHE A 250 24.80 -12.82 21.35
C PHE A 250 23.26 -12.86 21.36
N HIS A 251 22.70 -14.08 21.39
CA HIS A 251 21.27 -14.38 21.23
C HIS A 251 20.64 -14.97 22.50
N PRO A 252 20.29 -14.15 23.51
CA PRO A 252 19.71 -14.64 24.76
C PRO A 252 18.39 -15.41 24.59
N GLU A 253 17.63 -15.14 23.53
CA GLU A 253 16.38 -15.84 23.22
C GLU A 253 16.58 -17.32 22.80
N ARG A 254 17.79 -17.65 22.33
CA ARG A 254 18.21 -18.98 21.85
C ARG A 254 19.12 -19.73 22.82
N MET A 255 19.52 -19.12 23.93
CA MET A 255 20.32 -19.78 24.97
C MET A 255 19.44 -20.71 25.80
N ARG A 256 19.09 -21.85 25.21
CA ARG A 256 18.18 -22.86 25.77
C ARG A 256 18.82 -24.24 25.72
N GLN A 257 18.46 -25.06 26.69
CA GLN A 257 18.90 -26.44 26.75
C GLN A 257 18.26 -27.24 25.61
N PRO A 258 18.97 -28.22 25.03
CA PRO A 258 18.38 -29.13 24.05
C PRO A 258 17.14 -29.84 24.63
N ASP A 259 16.10 -29.99 23.82
CA ASP A 259 14.86 -30.74 24.13
C ASP A 259 14.02 -30.25 25.32
N THR A 260 14.47 -29.22 26.03
CA THR A 260 13.74 -28.61 27.13
C THR A 260 13.69 -27.11 26.87
N ASN A 261 12.51 -26.51 26.74
CA ASN A 261 12.36 -25.06 26.47
C ASN A 261 12.92 -24.15 27.61
N GLN A 262 13.71 -24.70 28.54
CA GLN A 262 14.38 -24.02 29.63
C GLN A 262 15.61 -23.26 29.12
N PHE A 263 15.84 -22.08 29.69
CA PHE A 263 17.01 -21.29 29.38
C PHE A 263 18.28 -21.85 30.05
N ASP A 264 19.43 -21.65 29.41
CA ASP A 264 20.75 -22.01 29.95
C ASP A 264 21.01 -21.30 31.30
N TYR A 265 20.53 -20.04 31.41
CA TYR A 265 20.62 -19.24 32.62
C TYR A 265 19.29 -18.55 32.94
N PRO A 266 18.96 -18.33 34.23
CA PRO A 266 17.80 -17.53 34.63
C PRO A 266 17.88 -16.07 34.15
N GLY A 267 19.09 -15.58 33.83
CA GLY A 267 19.34 -14.25 33.29
C GLY A 267 18.95 -14.06 31.83
N CYS A 268 18.91 -15.12 31.00
CA CYS A 268 18.60 -15.02 29.56
C CYS A 268 17.28 -14.27 29.26
N PRO A 269 16.14 -14.59 29.91
CA PRO A 269 14.89 -13.86 29.67
C PRO A 269 14.88 -12.42 30.18
N LYS A 270 15.82 -12.01 31.04
CA LYS A 270 15.80 -10.70 31.70
C LYS A 270 15.90 -9.53 30.73
N ALA A 271 16.64 -9.70 29.63
CA ALA A 271 16.74 -8.68 28.58
C ALA A 271 15.36 -8.29 28.03
N TYR A 272 14.52 -9.28 27.73
CA TYR A 272 13.15 -9.07 27.23
C TYR A 272 12.21 -8.60 28.34
N GLN A 273 12.37 -9.11 29.57
CA GLN A 273 11.57 -8.68 30.72
C GLN A 273 11.76 -7.18 31.01
N GLU A 274 13.00 -6.74 31.17
CA GLU A 274 13.31 -5.34 31.45
C GLU A 274 12.99 -4.43 30.25
N PHE A 275 13.18 -4.92 29.02
CA PHE A 275 12.75 -4.21 27.82
C PHE A 275 11.23 -3.98 27.82
N VAL A 276 10.42 -5.04 27.94
CA VAL A 276 8.96 -4.91 27.90
C VAL A 276 8.43 -4.09 29.08
N LYS A 277 9.07 -4.21 30.25
CA LYS A 277 8.80 -3.35 31.41
C LYS A 277 9.03 -1.87 31.07
N ALA A 278 10.13 -1.53 30.40
CA ALA A 278 10.38 -0.19 29.90
C ALA A 278 9.33 0.26 28.88
N VAL A 279 8.94 -0.61 27.95
CA VAL A 279 7.88 -0.32 26.96
C VAL A 279 6.55 -0.01 27.67
N ILE A 280 6.19 -0.77 28.71
CA ILE A 280 4.98 -0.53 29.52
C ILE A 280 5.08 0.81 30.25
N ALA A 281 6.22 1.11 30.88
CA ALA A 281 6.44 2.38 31.57
C ALA A 281 6.40 3.58 30.62
N TYR A 282 7.03 3.46 29.44
CA TYR A 282 7.03 4.47 28.39
C TYR A 282 5.60 4.77 27.92
N LYS A 283 4.80 3.73 27.69
CA LYS A 283 3.37 3.86 27.38
C LYS A 283 2.59 4.58 28.48
N LYS A 284 2.83 4.24 29.74
CA LYS A 284 2.18 4.92 30.89
C LYS A 284 2.54 6.40 30.91
N LYS A 285 3.80 6.74 30.69
CA LYS A 285 4.30 8.12 30.61
C LYS A 285 3.60 8.92 29.50
N LEU A 286 3.52 8.36 28.28
CA LEU A 286 2.80 8.97 27.16
C LEU A 286 1.31 9.23 27.48
N ASN A 287 0.66 8.29 28.15
CA ASN A 287 -0.74 8.41 28.57
C ASN A 287 -0.95 9.48 29.67
N ILE A 288 0.04 9.69 30.55
CA ILE A 288 -0.02 10.73 31.60
C ILE A 288 0.14 12.13 30.99
N THR A 289 1.04 12.30 30.02
CA THR A 289 1.18 13.56 29.26
C THR A 289 -0.06 13.91 28.41
N THR A 290 -0.97 12.97 28.18
CA THR A 290 -2.21 13.18 27.39
C THR A 290 -3.48 13.31 28.25
N SER A 291 -3.39 13.46 29.58
CA SER A 291 -4.57 13.59 30.47
C SER A 291 -5.04 15.04 30.67
N VAL A 292 -6.24 15.34 30.18
CA VAL A 292 -7.12 16.50 30.52
C VAL A 292 -7.94 16.16 31.80
N PRO A 293 -8.41 17.14 32.63
CA PRO A 293 -8.88 16.89 34.02
C PRO A 293 -10.16 16.04 34.16
N LYS A 294 -10.32 15.42 35.35
CA LYS A 294 -11.40 14.47 35.76
C LYS A 294 -12.84 14.89 35.39
N PRO A 295 -13.75 13.93 35.08
CA PRO A 295 -15.15 14.22 34.75
C PRO A 295 -16.01 14.63 35.97
N MET A 296 -16.91 15.60 35.79
CA MET A 296 -17.89 16.07 36.80
C MET A 296 -18.89 14.98 37.19
N LYS A 297 -19.26 14.93 38.48
CA LYS A 297 -20.36 14.07 38.99
C LYS A 297 -21.73 14.67 38.62
N LEU A 298 -22.57 13.88 37.92
CA LEU A 298 -23.94 14.26 37.53
C LEU A 298 -24.90 14.38 38.73
N ASN A 299 -25.69 15.45 38.76
CA ASN A 299 -26.76 15.66 39.76
C ASN A 299 -27.99 14.77 39.50
N GLN A 300 -28.91 14.71 40.46
CA GLN A 300 -30.07 13.81 40.43
C GLN A 300 -31.03 14.11 39.28
N GLU A 301 -31.14 15.38 38.87
CA GLU A 301 -31.98 15.81 37.77
C GLU A 301 -31.45 15.30 36.42
N MET A 302 -30.14 15.38 36.20
CA MET A 302 -29.48 14.85 35.00
C MET A 302 -29.55 13.32 34.93
N LYS A 303 -29.54 12.62 36.09
CA LYS A 303 -29.77 11.17 36.13
C LYS A 303 -31.19 10.81 35.74
N ASN A 304 -32.18 11.60 36.15
CA ASN A 304 -33.58 11.39 35.77
C ASN A 304 -33.80 11.66 34.28
N LYS A 305 -33.23 12.74 33.74
CA LYS A 305 -33.26 13.03 32.29
C LYS A 305 -32.60 11.91 31.47
N ARG A 306 -31.46 11.40 31.93
CA ARG A 306 -30.78 10.25 31.29
C ARG A 306 -31.62 8.98 31.32
N LYS A 307 -32.36 8.70 32.40
CA LYS A 307 -33.25 7.53 32.49
C LYS A 307 -34.41 7.62 31.51
N VAL A 308 -35.02 8.80 31.37
CA VAL A 308 -36.13 9.03 30.42
C VAL A 308 -35.64 8.80 28.99
N ILE A 309 -34.47 9.36 28.63
CA ILE A 309 -33.89 9.19 27.29
C ILE A 309 -33.61 7.71 26.97
N LEU A 310 -32.97 6.98 27.88
CA LEU A 310 -32.66 5.56 27.68
C LEU A 310 -33.92 4.71 27.53
N TRP A 311 -34.99 5.09 28.22
CA TRP A 311 -36.26 4.39 28.15
C TRP A 311 -36.98 4.67 26.82
N SER A 312 -36.99 5.90 26.34
CA SER A 312 -37.51 6.26 25.01
C SER A 312 -36.79 5.51 23.88
N PHE A 313 -35.45 5.39 23.95
CA PHE A 313 -34.69 4.59 22.98
C PHE A 313 -34.99 3.09 23.07
N SER A 314 -35.26 2.56 24.27
CA SER A 314 -35.65 1.16 24.43
C SER A 314 -37.02 0.87 23.81
N ILE A 315 -37.97 1.80 23.91
CA ILE A 315 -39.29 1.68 23.29
C ILE A 315 -39.17 1.77 21.76
N ALA A 316 -38.46 2.77 21.24
CA ALA A 316 -38.23 2.94 19.81
C ALA A 316 -37.50 1.72 19.19
N ARG A 317 -36.53 1.14 19.90
CA ARG A 317 -35.84 -0.08 19.46
C ARG A 317 -36.80 -1.26 19.39
N ASN A 318 -37.65 -1.45 20.40
CA ASN A 318 -38.63 -2.55 20.38
C ASN A 318 -39.58 -2.41 19.19
N MET A 319 -40.07 -1.20 18.87
CA MET A 319 -40.89 -0.94 17.68
C MET A 319 -40.20 -1.37 16.39
N PHE A 320 -38.92 -1.02 16.26
CA PHE A 320 -38.12 -1.36 15.08
C PHE A 320 -37.88 -2.87 14.94
N THR A 321 -37.74 -3.59 16.05
CA THR A 321 -37.44 -5.03 16.02
C THR A 321 -38.66 -5.93 15.91
N THR A 322 -39.83 -5.54 16.44
CA THR A 322 -41.03 -6.40 16.43
C THR A 322 -42.05 -6.02 15.36
N GLY A 323 -41.89 -4.88 14.67
CA GLY A 323 -42.75 -4.46 13.55
C GLY A 323 -44.22 -4.19 13.93
N GLN A 324 -44.55 -4.06 15.21
CA GLN A 324 -45.89 -3.70 15.68
C GLN A 324 -46.02 -2.18 15.85
N GLU A 325 -47.11 -1.61 15.34
CA GLU A 325 -47.53 -0.23 15.63
C GLU A 325 -47.99 -0.07 17.09
N LEU A 326 -47.78 1.12 17.65
CA LEU A 326 -47.93 1.39 19.08
C LEU A 326 -49.40 1.33 19.54
N HIS A 327 -49.64 0.81 20.75
CA HIS A 327 -50.88 1.10 21.46
C HIS A 327 -50.88 2.57 21.93
N PRO A 328 -51.98 3.32 21.76
CA PRO A 328 -52.05 4.77 22.04
C PRO A 328 -51.68 5.19 23.47
N SER A 329 -51.74 4.26 24.43
CA SER A 329 -51.42 4.53 25.84
C SER A 329 -49.92 4.70 26.13
N LYS A 330 -49.02 4.25 25.24
CA LYS A 330 -47.56 4.38 25.41
C LYS A 330 -46.95 5.55 24.63
N GLU A 331 -47.77 6.25 23.84
CA GLU A 331 -47.32 7.32 22.96
C GLU A 331 -47.11 8.64 23.73
N SER A 332 -47.87 8.84 24.81
CA SER A 332 -47.77 10.02 25.70
C SER A 332 -46.48 10.08 26.53
N GLU A 333 -45.70 8.98 26.58
CA GLU A 333 -44.43 8.89 27.29
C GLU A 333 -43.22 9.23 26.40
N LEU A 334 -43.44 9.40 25.09
CA LEU A 334 -42.42 9.84 24.15
C LEU A 334 -42.33 11.36 24.16
N LYS A 335 -41.24 11.90 24.70
CA LYS A 335 -40.93 13.34 24.58
C LYS A 335 -40.07 13.58 23.35
N ALA A 336 -40.70 14.03 22.26
CA ALA A 336 -39.99 14.76 21.22
C ALA A 336 -39.58 16.11 21.82
N GLU A 337 -38.33 16.54 21.61
CA GLU A 337 -37.70 17.73 22.20
C GLU A 337 -37.19 17.54 23.64
N ALA A 338 -36.10 16.79 23.78
CA ALA A 338 -35.20 16.97 24.92
C ALA A 338 -34.21 18.10 24.57
N GLU A 339 -34.39 19.28 25.16
CA GLU A 339 -33.34 20.31 25.18
C GLU A 339 -32.10 19.71 25.85
N PHE A 340 -31.09 19.40 25.03
CA PHE A 340 -29.79 19.01 25.53
C PHE A 340 -29.25 20.17 26.34
N LEU A 341 -29.03 19.94 27.65
CA LEU A 341 -28.23 20.83 28.48
C LEU A 341 -26.96 21.17 27.72
N GLN A 342 -26.89 22.40 27.23
CA GLN A 342 -25.71 22.96 26.59
C GLN A 342 -24.64 23.03 27.69
N CYS A 343 -23.91 21.94 27.87
CA CYS A 343 -22.66 21.96 28.59
C CYS A 343 -21.74 22.86 27.75
N ASN A 344 -21.41 24.04 28.27
CA ASN A 344 -20.31 24.87 27.78
C ASN A 344 -18.94 24.23 28.10
N THR A 345 -18.82 22.98 27.68
CA THR A 345 -17.56 22.31 27.44
C THR A 345 -17.86 21.41 26.25
N ALA A 346 -17.75 21.99 25.05
CA ALA A 346 -17.72 21.19 23.84
C ALA A 346 -16.60 20.16 24.01
N LEU A 347 -16.97 18.88 24.12
CA LEU A 347 -16.01 17.78 23.96
C LEU A 347 -15.34 17.99 22.62
N SER A 348 -14.00 18.05 22.59
CA SER A 348 -13.30 18.18 21.32
C SER A 348 -13.61 16.96 20.45
N PHE A 349 -13.56 17.14 19.13
CA PHE A 349 -13.71 16.09 18.12
C PHE A 349 -12.90 14.81 18.46
N GLN A 350 -11.79 14.97 19.19
CA GLN A 350 -10.91 13.92 19.68
C GLN A 350 -11.48 13.10 20.85
N GLN A 351 -12.21 13.70 21.79
CA GLN A 351 -12.77 12.98 22.95
C GLN A 351 -14.02 12.16 22.57
N LYS A 352 -14.76 12.60 21.54
CA LYS A 352 -15.88 11.85 20.96
C LYS A 352 -15.40 10.61 20.18
N ASN A 353 -14.35 10.76 19.36
CA ASN A 353 -13.68 9.63 18.71
C ASN A 353 -13.12 8.61 19.71
N ARG A 354 -12.64 9.07 20.87
CA ARG A 354 -12.09 8.19 21.93
C ARG A 354 -13.19 7.37 22.63
N LEU A 355 -14.37 7.94 22.88
CA LEU A 355 -15.50 7.22 23.50
C LEU A 355 -16.20 6.25 22.53
N GLU A 356 -16.27 6.57 21.24
CA GLU A 356 -16.76 5.65 20.19
C GLU A 356 -15.76 4.50 19.92
N GLN A 357 -14.45 4.77 19.93
CA GLN A 357 -13.42 3.72 19.84
C GLN A 357 -13.37 2.81 21.08
N ILE A 358 -13.58 3.35 22.29
CA ILE A 358 -13.64 2.53 23.52
C ILE A 358 -14.90 1.65 23.52
N GLY A 359 -16.03 2.14 23.00
CA GLY A 359 -17.27 1.37 22.87
C GLY A 359 -17.19 0.21 21.87
N ALA A 360 -16.33 0.30 20.85
CA ALA A 360 -16.11 -0.73 19.84
C ALA A 360 -15.04 -1.78 20.22
N THR A 361 -14.25 -1.55 21.27
CA THR A 361 -13.08 -2.40 21.60
C THR A 361 -13.31 -3.35 22.79
N VAL A 362 -14.44 -3.25 23.51
CA VAL A 362 -14.78 -4.22 24.57
C VAL A 362 -15.92 -5.12 24.09
N ARG A 363 -15.59 -6.08 23.23
CA ARG A 363 -16.28 -7.37 23.15
C ARG A 363 -15.42 -8.33 22.32
N ASN A 364 -15.06 -9.45 22.96
CA ASN A 364 -14.65 -10.73 22.36
C ASN A 364 -13.17 -11.13 22.45
N GLY A 365 -12.70 -11.37 23.67
CA GLY A 365 -11.62 -12.33 23.93
C GLY A 365 -12.09 -13.80 24.00
N GLY A 366 -13.41 -14.05 24.09
CA GLY A 366 -13.99 -15.39 24.04
C GLY A 366 -14.28 -15.90 22.61
N SER A 367 -14.53 -15.00 21.66
CA SER A 367 -14.98 -15.40 20.32
C SER A 367 -13.86 -15.82 19.36
N TYR A 368 -12.59 -15.74 19.75
CA TYR A 368 -11.46 -16.15 18.90
C TYR A 368 -11.21 -17.67 18.97
N ILE A 369 -11.34 -18.27 20.16
CA ILE A 369 -11.29 -19.73 20.33
C ILE A 369 -12.53 -20.39 19.69
N GLU A 370 -13.72 -19.78 19.83
CA GLU A 370 -14.91 -20.20 19.07
C GLU A 370 -14.74 -19.97 17.55
N ARG A 371 -14.07 -18.89 17.09
CA ARG A 371 -13.81 -18.66 15.64
C ARG A 371 -12.80 -19.60 15.02
N LEU A 372 -11.80 -20.07 15.77
CA LEU A 372 -10.85 -21.07 15.28
C LEU A 372 -11.52 -22.42 15.07
N GLN A 373 -12.37 -22.83 16.02
CA GLN A 373 -13.19 -24.04 15.88
C GLN A 373 -14.27 -23.88 14.79
N LEU A 374 -14.92 -22.71 14.71
CA LEU A 374 -15.84 -22.37 13.63
C LEU A 374 -15.15 -22.27 12.27
N ASN A 375 -13.86 -21.90 12.17
CA ASN A 375 -13.16 -21.79 10.87
C ASN A 375 -12.80 -23.17 10.30
N GLU A 376 -12.36 -24.12 11.13
CA GLU A 376 -12.14 -25.50 10.66
C GLU A 376 -13.47 -26.18 10.27
N GLU A 377 -14.54 -25.93 11.04
CA GLU A 377 -15.87 -26.43 10.74
C GLU A 377 -16.51 -25.73 9.52
N SER A 378 -16.34 -24.41 9.39
CA SER A 378 -16.81 -23.61 8.24
C SER A 378 -16.03 -23.93 6.97
N GLU A 379 -14.73 -24.20 7.05
CA GLU A 379 -13.92 -24.63 5.91
C GLU A 379 -14.33 -26.03 5.45
N ARG A 380 -14.63 -26.94 6.40
CA ARG A 380 -15.17 -28.27 6.12
C ARG A 380 -16.60 -28.22 5.56
N GLN A 381 -17.44 -27.32 6.06
CA GLN A 381 -18.78 -27.06 5.53
C GLN A 381 -18.74 -26.42 4.14
N ALA A 382 -17.87 -25.42 3.90
CA ALA A 382 -17.66 -24.80 2.60
C ALA A 382 -17.15 -25.81 1.56
N LYS A 383 -16.21 -26.71 1.95
CA LYS A 383 -15.78 -27.85 1.12
C LYS A 383 -16.93 -28.80 0.77
N ASN A 384 -17.81 -29.09 1.74
CA ASN A 384 -19.01 -29.91 1.50
C ASN A 384 -20.08 -29.21 0.65
N VAL A 385 -20.24 -27.90 0.76
CA VAL A 385 -21.20 -27.10 -0.02
C VAL A 385 -20.73 -26.93 -1.45
N MET A 386 -19.46 -26.54 -1.67
CA MET A 386 -18.84 -26.46 -3.00
C MET A 386 -18.69 -27.84 -3.68
N GLY A 387 -18.56 -28.90 -2.88
CA GLY A 387 -18.65 -30.28 -3.35
C GLY A 387 -20.02 -30.62 -3.98
N LYS A 388 -21.09 -29.90 -3.62
CA LYS A 388 -22.47 -30.11 -4.08
C LYS A 388 -22.96 -29.09 -5.11
N MET A 389 -22.21 -28.01 -5.37
CA MET A 389 -22.56 -26.97 -6.36
C MET A 389 -22.36 -27.45 -7.79
N SER A 390 -23.19 -26.95 -8.71
CA SER A 390 -23.02 -27.15 -10.16
C SER A 390 -21.87 -26.31 -10.71
N ILE A 391 -21.43 -26.64 -11.93
CA ILE A 391 -20.32 -25.96 -12.61
C ILE A 391 -20.63 -24.47 -12.84
N GLU A 392 -21.87 -24.12 -13.19
CA GLU A 392 -22.29 -22.71 -13.37
C GLU A 392 -22.19 -21.90 -12.06
N GLN A 393 -22.63 -22.46 -10.94
CA GLN A 393 -22.57 -21.77 -9.64
C GLN A 393 -21.12 -21.55 -9.14
N LEU A 394 -20.21 -22.47 -9.48
CA LEU A 394 -18.79 -22.32 -9.17
C LEU A 394 -18.14 -21.25 -10.07
N SER A 395 -18.57 -21.12 -11.32
CA SER A 395 -18.11 -20.10 -12.26
C SER A 395 -18.51 -18.68 -11.84
N ASP A 396 -19.75 -18.48 -11.39
CA ASP A 396 -20.23 -17.19 -10.88
C ASP A 396 -19.48 -16.76 -9.61
N LEU A 397 -19.23 -17.71 -8.72
CA LEU A 397 -18.44 -17.48 -7.51
C LEU A 397 -16.98 -17.11 -7.87
N LEU A 398 -16.39 -17.79 -8.86
CA LEU A 398 -15.04 -17.48 -9.35
C LEU A 398 -14.94 -16.05 -9.91
N SER A 399 -15.95 -15.67 -10.70
CA SER A 399 -16.05 -14.35 -11.33
C SER A 399 -16.17 -13.24 -10.29
N PHE A 400 -16.94 -13.47 -9.22
CA PHE A 400 -17.03 -12.54 -8.08
C PHE A 400 -15.68 -12.32 -7.38
N TYR A 401 -14.91 -13.39 -7.13
CA TYR A 401 -13.59 -13.26 -6.52
C TYR A 401 -12.56 -12.59 -7.44
N HIS A 402 -12.62 -12.84 -8.75
CA HIS A 402 -11.79 -12.14 -9.73
C HIS A 402 -12.09 -10.64 -9.79
N MET A 403 -13.38 -10.27 -9.80
CA MET A 403 -13.83 -8.88 -9.74
C MET A 403 -13.30 -8.19 -8.48
N MET A 404 -13.42 -8.84 -7.31
CA MET A 404 -12.87 -8.29 -6.06
C MET A 404 -11.34 -8.14 -6.09
N GLY A 405 -10.61 -9.05 -6.75
CA GLY A 405 -9.15 -8.96 -6.91
C GLY A 405 -8.70 -7.78 -7.77
N GLN A 406 -9.45 -7.46 -8.84
CA GLN A 406 -9.19 -6.29 -9.68
C GLN A 406 -9.41 -4.98 -8.91
N ILE A 407 -10.49 -4.88 -8.13
CA ILE A 407 -10.77 -3.72 -7.26
C ILE A 407 -9.60 -3.43 -6.31
N CYS A 408 -9.02 -4.48 -5.72
CA CYS A 408 -7.90 -4.33 -4.78
C CYS A 408 -6.60 -3.87 -5.46
N SER A 409 -6.38 -4.25 -6.71
CA SER A 409 -5.18 -3.87 -7.48
C SER A 409 -5.24 -2.40 -7.92
N GLU A 410 -6.40 -1.93 -8.39
CA GLU A 410 -6.61 -0.51 -8.75
C GLU A 410 -6.49 0.43 -7.55
N VAL A 411 -7.00 0.03 -6.38
CA VAL A 411 -6.86 0.83 -5.14
C VAL A 411 -5.39 0.95 -4.72
N LEU A 412 -4.56 -0.05 -5.06
CA LEU A 412 -3.12 -0.03 -4.81
C LEU A 412 -2.38 0.93 -5.76
N GLU A 413 -2.71 0.92 -7.06
CA GLU A 413 -2.14 1.83 -8.05
C GLU A 413 -2.49 3.30 -7.77
N ARG A 414 -3.72 3.58 -7.31
CA ARG A 414 -4.15 4.92 -6.86
C ARG A 414 -3.31 5.50 -5.72
N LYS A 415 -2.62 4.64 -4.96
CA LYS A 415 -1.78 5.02 -3.81
C LYS A 415 -0.35 5.38 -4.23
N LEU A 416 0.11 4.89 -5.39
CA LEU A 416 1.48 5.09 -5.89
C LEU A 416 1.68 6.43 -6.60
N ASN A 417 0.66 6.94 -7.30
CA ASN A 417 0.83 8.11 -8.18
C ASN A 417 0.38 9.47 -7.59
N GLY A 418 -0.26 9.50 -6.42
CA GLY A 418 -0.87 10.72 -5.89
C GLY A 418 -2.03 11.21 -6.77
N ILE A 419 -3.17 11.54 -6.16
CA ILE A 419 -4.33 12.02 -6.92
C ILE A 419 -4.02 13.45 -7.40
N ASN A 420 -3.45 13.59 -8.59
CA ASN A 420 -3.08 14.90 -9.15
C ASN A 420 -3.77 15.22 -10.47
N CYS A 421 -5.06 14.85 -10.60
CA CYS A 421 -5.90 15.21 -11.75
C CYS A 421 -6.16 16.73 -11.86
N HIS A 422 -5.84 17.52 -10.82
CA HIS A 422 -6.07 18.97 -10.79
C HIS A 422 -4.95 19.78 -11.48
N THR A 423 -3.70 19.32 -11.44
CA THR A 423 -2.57 20.07 -12.04
C THR A 423 -2.04 19.47 -13.34
N THR A 424 -2.59 18.34 -13.79
CA THR A 424 -2.15 17.63 -15.00
C THR A 424 -3.21 17.74 -16.09
N GLN A 425 -3.18 18.83 -16.86
CA GLN A 425 -3.98 18.93 -18.10
C GLN A 425 -3.24 18.21 -19.24
N PHE A 426 -3.99 17.64 -20.18
CA PHE A 426 -3.39 17.21 -21.45
C PHE A 426 -2.98 18.47 -22.22
N VAL A 427 -1.74 18.52 -22.72
CA VAL A 427 -1.21 19.62 -23.53
C VAL A 427 -0.48 19.04 -24.73
N CYS A 428 -0.85 19.44 -25.94
CA CYS A 428 -0.22 19.05 -27.20
C CYS A 428 -0.43 20.12 -28.27
N GLY A 429 0.65 20.77 -28.73
CA GLY A 429 0.55 21.91 -29.63
C GLY A 429 -0.35 23.02 -29.04
N ASN A 430 -1.42 23.38 -29.77
CA ASN A 430 -2.40 24.39 -29.34
C ASN A 430 -3.61 23.79 -28.59
N ILE A 431 -3.63 22.48 -28.36
CA ILE A 431 -4.74 21.80 -27.68
C ILE A 431 -4.37 21.57 -26.21
N THR A 432 -5.24 22.07 -25.33
CA THR A 432 -5.22 21.78 -23.91
C THR A 432 -6.56 21.20 -23.52
N ALA A 433 -6.58 20.09 -22.77
CA ALA A 433 -7.82 19.40 -22.39
C ALA A 433 -7.81 18.94 -20.92
N GLY A 434 -8.92 19.17 -20.24
CA GLY A 434 -9.22 18.62 -18.91
C GLY A 434 -10.10 17.37 -18.96
N PHE A 435 -10.78 17.08 -17.85
CA PHE A 435 -11.84 16.05 -17.83
C PHE A 435 -12.91 16.41 -18.89
N PRO A 436 -13.42 15.45 -19.69
CA PRO A 436 -13.32 14.00 -19.53
C PRO A 436 -12.14 13.34 -20.25
N PHE A 437 -11.21 14.11 -20.81
CA PHE A 437 -10.04 13.59 -21.52
C PHE A 437 -8.91 13.19 -20.57
N TRP A 438 -8.08 12.26 -21.03
CA TRP A 438 -6.83 11.85 -20.37
C TRP A 438 -5.78 11.51 -21.42
N GLY A 439 -4.53 11.30 -21.00
CA GLY A 439 -3.42 10.96 -21.88
C GLY A 439 -2.21 11.86 -21.70
N ASN A 440 -1.09 11.44 -22.28
CA ASN A 440 0.23 12.02 -22.04
C ASN A 440 0.55 12.05 -20.52
N ASP A 441 0.75 13.23 -19.92
CA ASP A 441 1.04 13.38 -18.49
C ASP A 441 -0.21 13.29 -17.58
N ARG A 442 -1.43 13.21 -18.15
CA ARG A 442 -2.69 13.10 -17.41
C ARG A 442 -3.11 11.63 -17.26
N PRO A 443 -3.15 11.06 -16.03
CA PRO A 443 -3.45 9.65 -15.81
C PRO A 443 -4.83 9.19 -16.29
N GLU A 444 -4.96 7.89 -16.62
CA GLU A 444 -6.20 7.27 -17.12
C GLU A 444 -7.41 7.47 -16.19
N PHE A 445 -7.23 7.32 -14.87
CA PHE A 445 -8.31 7.52 -13.90
C PHE A 445 -8.82 8.98 -13.83
N CYS A 446 -8.13 9.94 -14.46
CA CYS A 446 -8.53 11.34 -14.54
C CYS A 446 -9.45 11.66 -15.73
N GLY A 447 -9.81 10.67 -16.56
CA GLY A 447 -10.69 10.82 -17.72
C GLY A 447 -11.44 9.54 -18.07
N ASN A 448 -12.35 9.61 -19.04
CA ASN A 448 -13.10 8.46 -19.52
C ASN A 448 -12.19 7.56 -20.40
N PRO A 449 -12.16 6.23 -20.22
CA PRO A 449 -11.29 5.32 -20.98
C PRO A 449 -11.40 5.45 -22.50
N GLY A 450 -12.59 5.75 -23.03
CA GLY A 450 -12.80 5.95 -24.47
C GLY A 450 -12.39 7.32 -24.99
N LEU A 451 -11.85 8.21 -24.14
CA LEU A 451 -11.43 9.57 -24.47
C LEU A 451 -9.92 9.79 -24.23
N GLU A 452 -9.11 8.76 -24.49
CA GLU A 452 -7.65 8.85 -24.50
C GLU A 452 -7.14 9.76 -25.63
N LEU A 453 -6.36 10.77 -25.30
CA LEU A 453 -5.66 11.63 -26.24
C LEU A 453 -4.18 11.27 -26.30
N LYS A 454 -3.62 11.20 -27.51
CA LYS A 454 -2.19 10.98 -27.76
C LYS A 454 -1.58 12.18 -28.45
N CYS A 455 -0.29 12.41 -28.24
CA CYS A 455 0.44 13.50 -28.86
C CYS A 455 1.67 12.97 -29.60
N GLU A 456 1.74 13.21 -30.90
CA GLU A 456 2.91 12.88 -31.72
C GLU A 456 3.36 14.11 -32.51
N ASN A 457 4.56 14.62 -32.24
CA ASN A 457 5.12 15.80 -32.91
C ASN A 457 4.15 17.01 -32.93
N ASP A 458 3.62 17.39 -31.77
CA ASP A 458 2.60 18.45 -31.60
C ASP A 458 1.27 18.21 -32.33
N ASN A 459 1.00 16.97 -32.76
CA ASN A 459 -0.29 16.57 -33.33
C ASN A 459 -1.10 15.73 -32.33
N PRO A 460 -2.21 16.27 -31.81
CA PRO A 460 -3.08 15.52 -30.93
C PRO A 460 -3.97 14.56 -31.73
N THR A 461 -4.08 13.33 -31.26
CA THR A 461 -4.89 12.27 -31.88
C THR A 461 -5.76 11.54 -30.86
N ILE A 462 -6.85 10.95 -31.34
CA ILE A 462 -7.79 10.11 -30.57
C ILE A 462 -8.12 8.87 -31.39
N ASN A 463 -8.19 7.70 -30.74
CA ASN A 463 -8.59 6.46 -31.40
C ASN A 463 -10.05 6.15 -31.08
N ILE A 464 -10.89 5.97 -32.11
CA ILE A 464 -12.32 5.65 -31.97
C ILE A 464 -12.64 4.47 -32.89
N ASN A 465 -13.06 3.34 -32.32
CA ASN A 465 -13.36 2.10 -33.05
C ASN A 465 -12.28 1.72 -34.08
N ASP A 466 -11.03 1.68 -33.63
CA ASP A 466 -9.84 1.33 -34.42
C ASP A 466 -9.45 2.32 -35.54
N VAL A 467 -10.12 3.48 -35.62
CA VAL A 467 -9.76 4.57 -36.53
C VAL A 467 -9.09 5.69 -35.74
N VAL A 468 -7.89 6.07 -36.18
CA VAL A 468 -7.15 7.19 -35.59
C VAL A 468 -7.62 8.50 -36.22
N TYR A 469 -8.06 9.42 -35.37
CA TYR A 469 -8.45 10.77 -35.76
C TYR A 469 -7.48 11.78 -35.20
N ARG A 470 -7.15 12.79 -35.99
CA ARG A 470 -6.51 14.02 -35.52
C ARG A 470 -7.55 14.91 -34.85
N VAL A 471 -7.22 15.41 -33.67
CA VAL A 471 -8.05 16.37 -32.94
C VAL A 471 -7.66 17.77 -33.40
N LEU A 472 -8.60 18.46 -34.04
CA LEU A 472 -8.38 19.80 -34.58
C LEU A 472 -8.78 20.90 -33.59
N GLU A 473 -9.83 20.64 -32.81
CA GLU A 473 -10.41 21.60 -31.87
C GLU A 473 -11.16 20.85 -30.75
N ILE A 474 -11.08 21.37 -29.53
CA ILE A 474 -11.88 20.91 -28.39
C ILE A 474 -12.64 22.12 -27.84
N ASP A 475 -13.98 22.05 -27.90
CA ASP A 475 -14.87 23.03 -27.28
C ASP A 475 -15.49 22.41 -26.03
N GLU A 476 -14.90 22.70 -24.88
CA GLU A 476 -15.36 22.21 -23.57
C GLU A 476 -16.77 22.73 -23.22
N ASN A 477 -17.12 23.97 -23.62
CA ASN A 477 -18.43 24.56 -23.33
C ASN A 477 -19.54 23.94 -24.16
N GLY A 478 -19.28 23.68 -25.45
CA GLY A 478 -20.21 23.02 -26.36
C GLY A 478 -20.20 21.50 -26.28
N GLN A 479 -19.35 20.93 -25.43
CA GLN A 479 -19.06 19.50 -25.31
C GLN A 479 -18.78 18.81 -26.64
N SER A 480 -17.94 19.43 -27.47
CA SER A 480 -17.71 18.97 -28.84
C SER A 480 -16.24 18.97 -29.30
N LEU A 481 -15.90 17.97 -30.09
CA LEU A 481 -14.59 17.80 -30.74
C LEU A 481 -14.74 18.02 -32.23
N ARG A 482 -13.80 18.74 -32.84
CA ARG A 482 -13.60 18.69 -34.28
C ARG A 482 -12.49 17.70 -34.59
N ILE A 483 -12.81 16.65 -35.33
CA ILE A 483 -11.89 15.56 -35.65
C ILE A 483 -11.78 15.32 -37.15
N ALA A 484 -10.59 14.97 -37.62
CA ALA A 484 -10.35 14.56 -39.00
C ALA A 484 -9.62 13.22 -38.99
N ARG A 485 -9.96 12.34 -39.92
CA ARG A 485 -9.28 11.03 -40.02
C ARG A 485 -7.80 11.22 -40.37
N GLN A 486 -6.93 10.66 -39.53
CA GLN A 486 -5.48 10.83 -39.66
C GLN A 486 -4.96 10.28 -40.98
N ASP A 487 -5.52 9.16 -41.44
CA ASP A 487 -5.11 8.47 -42.66
C ASP A 487 -5.51 9.16 -43.97
N TYR A 488 -6.37 10.19 -43.90
CA TYR A 488 -6.67 11.07 -45.04
C TYR A 488 -5.81 12.34 -45.09
N THR A 489 -4.85 12.51 -44.18
CA THR A 489 -3.96 13.68 -44.14
C THR A 489 -3.11 13.79 -45.41
N ASP A 490 -2.60 12.66 -45.90
CA ASP A 490 -1.71 12.57 -47.07
C ASP A 490 -2.46 12.25 -48.38
N GLY A 491 -3.80 12.30 -48.35
CA GLY A 491 -4.68 12.07 -49.50
C GLY A 491 -5.53 10.79 -49.39
N VAL A 492 -6.39 10.57 -50.37
CA VAL A 492 -7.38 9.46 -50.35
C VAL A 492 -6.82 8.10 -50.81
N CYS A 493 -5.55 8.03 -51.20
CA CYS A 493 -4.92 6.82 -51.73
C CYS A 493 -4.13 5.98 -50.73
N GLN A 494 -4.00 6.44 -49.48
CA GLN A 494 -3.34 5.69 -48.39
C GLN A 494 -4.24 5.36 -47.18
N PRO A 495 -5.57 5.15 -47.30
CA PRO A 495 -6.40 4.98 -46.12
C PRO A 495 -6.36 3.56 -45.56
N GLN A 496 -6.60 3.48 -44.26
CA GLN A 496 -7.13 2.26 -43.66
C GLN A 496 -8.58 2.11 -44.15
N LEU A 497 -8.90 1.03 -44.86
CA LEU A 497 -10.24 0.76 -45.42
C LEU A 497 -11.28 0.35 -44.33
N LEU A 498 -11.27 1.08 -43.22
CA LEU A 498 -12.19 0.99 -42.09
C LEU A 498 -13.28 2.05 -42.23
N ASN A 499 -14.51 1.73 -41.86
CA ASN A 499 -15.61 2.69 -41.87
C ASN A 499 -15.41 3.76 -40.79
N THR A 500 -15.85 4.98 -41.07
CA THR A 500 -15.87 6.07 -40.09
C THR A 500 -17.03 5.84 -39.13
N THR A 501 -16.82 4.98 -38.13
CA THR A 501 -17.84 4.61 -37.14
C THR A 501 -17.45 5.17 -35.79
N LEU A 502 -18.31 5.98 -35.19
CA LEU A 502 -18.13 6.44 -33.81
C LEU A 502 -18.73 5.43 -32.82
N ASP A 503 -18.25 5.45 -31.58
CA ASP A 503 -18.94 4.77 -30.48
C ASP A 503 -20.24 5.55 -30.14
N PRO A 504 -21.43 4.98 -30.39
CA PRO A 504 -22.70 5.68 -30.15
C PRO A 504 -22.97 5.95 -28.66
N GLN A 505 -22.30 5.23 -27.75
CA GLN A 505 -22.41 5.44 -26.31
C GLN A 505 -21.65 6.69 -25.88
N LEU A 506 -20.52 6.98 -26.52
CA LEU A 506 -19.64 8.09 -26.16
C LEU A 506 -19.78 9.31 -27.05
N PHE A 507 -20.26 9.16 -28.28
CA PHE A 507 -20.32 10.25 -29.25
C PHE A 507 -21.67 10.37 -29.96
N GLU A 508 -21.96 11.57 -30.42
CA GLU A 508 -22.99 11.87 -31.41
C GLU A 508 -22.47 12.86 -32.46
N TYR A 509 -22.94 12.74 -33.70
CA TYR A 509 -22.59 13.71 -34.73
C TYR A 509 -23.26 15.05 -34.44
N ALA A 510 -22.50 16.14 -34.58
CA ALA A 510 -23.09 17.47 -34.59
C ALA A 510 -23.98 17.66 -35.85
N PRO A 511 -25.01 18.51 -35.79
CA PRO A 511 -25.79 18.85 -36.98
C PRO A 511 -24.95 19.63 -38.00
N GLY A 512 -25.34 19.60 -39.28
CA GLY A 512 -24.66 20.33 -40.37
C GLY A 512 -23.56 19.55 -41.10
N TYR A 513 -23.51 18.23 -40.89
CA TYR A 513 -22.61 17.31 -41.59
C TYR A 513 -23.40 16.24 -42.32
N ARG A 514 -22.96 15.89 -43.52
CA ARG A 514 -23.55 14.84 -44.35
C ARG A 514 -22.50 13.80 -44.71
N ASN A 515 -22.92 12.54 -44.79
CA ASN A 515 -22.03 11.45 -45.18
C ASN A 515 -21.64 11.58 -46.65
N LEU A 516 -20.34 11.54 -46.89
CA LEU A 516 -19.72 11.45 -48.20
C LEU A 516 -19.12 10.04 -48.33
N THR A 517 -19.50 9.28 -49.35
CA THR A 517 -18.97 7.94 -49.57
C THR A 517 -17.90 7.93 -50.64
N ILE A 518 -16.70 7.50 -50.25
CA ILE A 518 -15.55 7.27 -51.11
C ILE A 518 -15.53 5.79 -51.49
N ILE A 519 -15.59 5.49 -52.79
CA ILE A 519 -15.68 4.14 -53.33
C ILE A 519 -14.37 3.80 -54.03
N TYR A 520 -13.83 2.62 -53.73
CA TYR A 520 -12.51 2.16 -54.13
C TYR A 520 -12.61 0.89 -54.99
N GLY A 521 -11.76 0.78 -56.02
CA GLY A 521 -11.53 -0.45 -56.77
C GLY A 521 -12.65 -0.83 -57.74
N CYS A 522 -13.14 0.15 -58.51
CA CYS A 522 -14.28 -0.02 -59.43
C CYS A 522 -13.85 -0.44 -60.84
N THR A 523 -14.58 -1.34 -61.48
CA THR A 523 -14.37 -1.69 -62.91
C THR A 523 -15.01 -0.66 -63.83
N ILE A 524 -14.51 -0.55 -65.08
CA ILE A 524 -14.87 0.48 -66.07
C ILE A 524 -16.40 0.69 -66.27
N PRO A 525 -17.29 -0.33 -66.22
CA PRO A 525 -18.73 -0.14 -66.36
C PRO A 525 -19.38 0.72 -65.25
N ALA A 526 -18.75 0.84 -64.08
CA ALA A 526 -19.27 1.57 -62.92
C ALA A 526 -18.94 3.08 -62.93
N LEU A 527 -18.19 3.57 -63.94
CA LEU A 527 -17.62 4.92 -63.95
C LEU A 527 -18.34 5.92 -64.89
N LEU A 528 -19.43 5.51 -65.54
CA LEU A 528 -20.15 6.36 -66.49
C LEU A 528 -20.91 7.48 -65.78
N GLY A 529 -20.49 8.74 -66.00
CA GLY A 529 -21.20 9.94 -65.54
C GLY A 529 -20.95 10.35 -64.08
N VAL A 530 -19.89 9.84 -63.46
CA VAL A 530 -19.63 10.01 -62.02
C VAL A 530 -18.63 11.16 -61.76
N PRO A 531 -18.92 12.11 -60.86
CA PRO A 531 -18.00 13.19 -60.48
C PRO A 531 -16.86 12.70 -59.56
N ALA A 532 -15.78 13.49 -59.48
CA ALA A 532 -14.60 13.25 -58.61
C ALA A 532 -13.92 11.87 -58.77
N LEU A 533 -13.55 11.51 -60.01
CA LEU A 533 -12.76 10.32 -60.30
C LEU A 533 -11.31 10.48 -59.83
N PHE A 534 -10.78 9.43 -59.19
CA PHE A 534 -9.39 9.37 -58.78
C PHE A 534 -8.81 7.97 -58.97
N ASN A 535 -7.48 7.88 -59.04
CA ASN A 535 -6.76 6.62 -59.23
C ASN A 535 -5.85 6.35 -58.03
N CYS A 536 -6.07 5.22 -57.35
CA CYS A 536 -5.27 4.77 -56.23
C CYS A 536 -4.91 3.28 -56.40
N LEU A 537 -3.67 2.92 -56.05
CA LEU A 537 -3.28 1.51 -55.92
C LEU A 537 -3.89 0.93 -54.64
N ILE A 538 -4.83 -0.01 -54.77
CA ILE A 538 -5.48 -0.64 -53.63
C ILE A 538 -5.03 -2.09 -53.52
N THR A 539 -4.41 -2.43 -52.40
CA THR A 539 -3.97 -3.80 -52.11
C THR A 539 -5.18 -4.73 -52.02
N GLY A 540 -5.23 -5.75 -52.88
CA GLY A 540 -6.33 -6.73 -52.92
C GLY A 540 -7.28 -6.62 -54.10
N THR A 541 -7.11 -5.63 -55.00
CA THR A 541 -7.84 -5.54 -56.27
C THR A 541 -6.94 -5.10 -57.43
N GLY A 542 -7.23 -5.57 -58.65
CA GLY A 542 -6.54 -5.16 -59.86
C GLY A 542 -7.04 -3.82 -60.44
N SER A 543 -8.11 -3.26 -59.87
CA SER A 543 -8.64 -1.96 -60.30
C SER A 543 -8.14 -0.82 -59.43
N GLN A 544 -7.71 0.26 -60.08
CA GLN A 544 -7.18 1.45 -59.42
C GLN A 544 -8.20 2.59 -59.31
N ASN A 545 -9.35 2.48 -59.98
CA ASN A 545 -10.29 3.60 -60.06
C ASN A 545 -11.15 3.70 -58.80
N GLY A 546 -11.39 4.92 -58.36
CA GLY A 546 -12.34 5.27 -57.31
C GLY A 546 -13.11 6.54 -57.64
N TYR A 547 -14.21 6.75 -56.93
CA TYR A 547 -15.08 7.92 -57.08
C TYR A 547 -15.79 8.26 -55.77
N VAL A 548 -16.49 9.39 -55.74
CA VAL A 548 -17.20 9.86 -54.55
C VAL A 548 -18.68 10.08 -54.84
N VAL A 549 -19.54 9.69 -53.89
CA VAL A 549 -21.00 9.90 -53.95
C VAL A 549 -21.55 10.44 -52.64
N TYR A 550 -22.74 11.04 -52.72
CA TYR A 550 -23.49 11.48 -51.56
C TYR A 550 -24.12 10.30 -50.82
N ASP A 551 -24.26 10.50 -49.51
CA ASP A 551 -24.90 9.59 -48.59
C ASP A 551 -24.19 8.24 -48.43
N ALA A 552 -24.58 7.49 -47.41
CA ALA A 552 -23.99 6.18 -47.13
C ALA A 552 -24.45 5.16 -48.18
N VAL A 553 -23.65 5.00 -49.23
CA VAL A 553 -23.89 4.03 -50.30
C VAL A 553 -22.94 2.84 -50.14
N GLY A 554 -23.43 1.62 -50.34
CA GLY A 554 -22.58 0.43 -50.34
C GLY A 554 -21.62 0.40 -51.54
N PRO A 555 -20.63 -0.51 -51.55
CA PRO A 555 -19.61 -0.54 -52.62
C PRO A 555 -20.17 -1.02 -53.97
N GLY A 556 -21.36 -1.62 -54.00
CA GLY A 556 -21.95 -2.16 -55.23
C GLY A 556 -21.03 -3.20 -55.88
N LEU A 557 -20.63 -2.95 -57.13
CA LEU A 557 -19.69 -3.79 -57.90
C LEU A 557 -18.22 -3.41 -57.69
N CYS A 558 -17.94 -2.43 -56.83
CA CYS A 558 -16.58 -2.01 -56.48
C CYS A 558 -16.06 -2.79 -55.27
N TYR A 559 -14.78 -2.64 -54.97
CA TYR A 559 -14.11 -3.40 -53.92
C TYR A 559 -14.55 -2.99 -52.50
N ARG A 560 -14.56 -1.69 -52.19
CA ARG A 560 -14.86 -1.19 -50.84
C ARG A 560 -15.42 0.24 -50.87
N SER A 561 -16.27 0.59 -49.91
CA SER A 561 -16.85 1.92 -49.75
C SER A 561 -16.63 2.40 -48.33
N ILE A 562 -16.13 3.62 -48.17
CA ILE A 562 -15.89 4.25 -46.88
C ILE A 562 -16.73 5.52 -46.83
N PHE A 563 -17.61 5.65 -45.86
CA PHE A 563 -18.32 6.91 -45.63
C PHE A 563 -17.55 7.77 -44.62
N VAL A 564 -17.50 9.07 -44.85
CA VAL A 564 -16.86 10.08 -43.99
C VAL A 564 -17.81 11.28 -43.90
N PRO A 565 -18.12 11.79 -42.71
CA PRO A 565 -18.91 13.01 -42.57
C PRO A 565 -18.12 14.23 -43.06
N VAL A 566 -18.78 15.08 -43.85
CA VAL A 566 -18.22 16.35 -44.36
C VAL A 566 -19.26 17.45 -44.15
N SER A 567 -18.80 18.68 -43.86
CA SER A 567 -19.72 19.81 -43.65
C SER A 567 -20.54 20.08 -44.92
N GLU A 568 -21.85 20.31 -44.73
CA GLU A 568 -22.78 20.62 -45.84
C GLU A 568 -22.36 21.85 -46.65
N THR A 569 -21.64 22.78 -46.03
CA THR A 569 -21.20 24.05 -46.63
C THR A 569 -20.12 23.88 -47.71
N ILE A 570 -19.27 22.86 -47.58
CA ILE A 570 -18.13 22.56 -48.47
C ILE A 570 -18.35 21.27 -49.28
N LEU A 571 -19.51 20.65 -49.11
CA LEU A 571 -19.87 19.40 -49.77
C LEU A 571 -19.89 19.54 -51.30
N ALA A 572 -20.28 20.71 -51.81
CA ALA A 572 -20.25 21.01 -53.24
C ALA A 572 -18.81 21.05 -53.78
N SER A 573 -17.85 21.65 -53.06
CA SER A 573 -16.45 21.69 -53.48
C SER A 573 -15.76 20.34 -53.42
N ALA A 574 -16.14 19.48 -52.46
CA ALA A 574 -15.62 18.12 -52.35
C ALA A 574 -15.88 17.24 -53.59
N MET A 575 -16.93 17.55 -54.36
CA MET A 575 -17.35 16.78 -55.53
C MET A 575 -16.79 17.29 -56.86
N VAL A 576 -16.13 18.45 -56.87
CA VAL A 576 -15.64 19.07 -58.12
C VAL A 576 -14.36 18.40 -58.61
N ASN A 577 -13.39 18.18 -57.72
CA ASN A 577 -12.09 17.61 -58.04
C ASN A 577 -11.44 16.98 -56.79
N LEU A 578 -10.38 16.19 -57.00
CA LEU A 578 -9.67 15.49 -55.94
C LEU A 578 -9.09 16.44 -54.88
N SER A 579 -8.57 17.61 -55.28
CA SER A 579 -8.05 18.60 -54.33
C SER A 579 -9.12 19.13 -53.39
N GLY A 580 -10.34 19.39 -53.89
CA GLY A 580 -11.46 19.85 -53.08
C GLY A 580 -11.94 18.79 -52.10
N LEU A 581 -11.89 17.51 -52.50
CA LEU A 581 -12.15 16.37 -51.61
C LEU A 581 -11.12 16.29 -50.49
N GLU A 582 -9.83 16.31 -50.80
CA GLU A 582 -8.75 16.22 -49.81
C GLU A 582 -8.78 17.40 -48.83
N GLU A 583 -9.04 18.62 -49.31
CA GLU A 583 -9.19 19.79 -48.45
C GLU A 583 -10.41 19.67 -47.53
N SER A 584 -11.52 19.14 -48.05
CA SER A 584 -12.75 18.94 -47.29
C SER A 584 -12.59 17.87 -46.21
N LEU A 585 -11.83 16.79 -46.47
CA LEU A 585 -11.50 15.77 -45.47
C LEU A 585 -10.58 16.32 -44.37
N LYS A 586 -9.66 17.23 -44.70
CA LYS A 586 -8.74 17.87 -43.74
C LYS A 586 -9.44 18.83 -42.78
N GLN A 587 -10.55 19.44 -43.18
CA GLN A 587 -11.35 20.28 -42.27
C GLN A 587 -12.02 19.48 -41.15
N GLY A 588 -12.21 18.18 -41.36
CA GLY A 588 -12.82 17.29 -40.39
C GLY A 588 -14.31 17.54 -40.18
N PHE A 589 -14.84 16.90 -39.14
CA PHE A 589 -16.23 17.03 -38.72
C PHE A 589 -16.34 17.12 -37.21
N GLN A 590 -17.46 17.68 -36.74
CA GLN A 590 -17.69 17.90 -35.32
C GLN A 590 -18.55 16.78 -34.73
N VAL A 591 -18.14 16.32 -33.56
CA VAL A 591 -18.85 15.31 -32.75
C VAL A 591 -19.04 15.86 -31.35
N LYS A 592 -20.17 15.58 -30.72
CA LYS A 592 -20.35 15.83 -29.29
C LYS A 592 -20.03 14.59 -28.50
N TRP A 593 -19.40 14.75 -27.34
CA TRP A 593 -19.18 13.64 -26.41
C TRP A 593 -20.29 13.54 -25.38
N LYS A 594 -20.60 12.32 -24.94
CA LYS A 594 -21.66 12.00 -23.99
C LYS A 594 -21.07 11.60 -22.64
N VAL A 595 -20.54 12.58 -21.92
CA VAL A 595 -20.08 12.40 -20.54
C VAL A 595 -20.85 13.35 -19.63
N ASP A 596 -21.31 12.84 -18.48
CA ASP A 596 -22.07 13.61 -17.49
C ASP A 596 -21.18 14.70 -16.86
N ASP A 597 -21.21 15.87 -17.48
CA ASP A 597 -20.51 17.07 -17.01
C ASP A 597 -21.21 17.74 -15.83
N THR A 598 -22.49 17.41 -15.58
CA THR A 598 -23.22 17.90 -14.40
C THR A 598 -22.63 17.29 -13.14
N ALA A 599 -22.33 15.99 -13.17
CA ALA A 599 -21.62 15.31 -12.09
C ALA A 599 -20.24 15.91 -11.82
N CYS A 600 -19.49 16.25 -12.89
CA CYS A 600 -18.19 16.89 -12.76
C CYS A 600 -18.31 18.31 -12.18
N THR A 601 -19.25 19.12 -12.67
CA THR A 601 -19.53 20.46 -12.16
C THR A 601 -19.90 20.44 -10.68
N ASN A 602 -20.74 19.49 -10.26
CA ASN A 602 -21.09 19.30 -8.85
C ASN A 602 -19.89 18.89 -8.00
N CYS A 603 -19.00 18.04 -8.54
CA CYS A 603 -17.76 17.66 -7.89
C CYS A 603 -16.84 18.87 -7.66
N ILE A 604 -16.59 19.66 -8.71
CA ILE A 604 -15.77 20.89 -8.65
C ILE A 604 -16.39 21.88 -7.66
N GLY A 605 -17.72 22.07 -7.69
CA GLY A 605 -18.45 22.90 -6.73
C GLY A 605 -18.29 22.46 -5.28
N SER A 606 -18.07 21.16 -5.04
CA SER A 606 -17.78 20.59 -3.72
C SER A 606 -16.30 20.58 -3.33
N LYS A 607 -15.43 21.21 -4.13
CA LYS A 607 -13.95 21.25 -3.98
C LYS A 607 -13.26 19.89 -4.20
N GLY A 608 -13.87 19.02 -5.01
CA GLY A 608 -13.27 17.79 -5.50
C GLY A 608 -12.69 17.94 -6.90
N VAL A 609 -12.08 16.86 -7.40
CA VAL A 609 -11.52 16.76 -8.74
C VAL A 609 -12.22 15.66 -9.51
N CYS A 610 -12.68 15.95 -10.72
CA CYS A 610 -13.37 14.97 -11.55
C CYS A 610 -12.41 13.87 -12.02
N GLY A 611 -12.95 12.67 -12.10
CA GLY A 611 -12.32 11.56 -12.80
C GLY A 611 -13.36 10.51 -13.15
N TYR A 612 -12.88 9.31 -13.46
CA TYR A 612 -13.74 8.24 -13.94
C TYR A 612 -13.50 6.97 -13.15
N TYR A 613 -14.58 6.32 -12.71
CA TYR A 613 -14.48 5.08 -11.95
C TYR A 613 -14.72 3.89 -12.90
N LEU A 614 -13.60 3.27 -13.30
CA LEU A 614 -13.54 2.16 -14.28
C LEU A 614 -14.52 1.02 -13.98
N LEU A 615 -14.69 0.67 -12.70
CA LEU A 615 -15.51 -0.47 -12.27
C LEU A 615 -17.02 -0.27 -12.40
N SER A 616 -17.50 0.98 -12.26
CA SER A 616 -18.92 1.29 -12.43
C SER A 616 -19.22 2.02 -13.73
N ASN A 617 -18.20 2.33 -14.54
CA ASN A 617 -18.32 3.08 -15.79
C ASN A 617 -19.05 4.43 -15.60
N GLU A 618 -18.76 5.14 -14.50
CA GLU A 618 -19.41 6.42 -14.16
C GLU A 618 -18.39 7.52 -13.82
N THR A 619 -18.77 8.77 -14.08
CA THR A 619 -18.06 9.97 -13.58
C THR A 619 -18.00 9.95 -12.05
N THR A 620 -16.83 10.20 -11.51
CA THR A 620 -16.60 10.23 -10.06
C THR A 620 -15.89 11.50 -9.61
N CYS A 621 -16.03 11.79 -8.32
CA CYS A 621 -15.44 12.91 -7.64
C CYS A 621 -14.37 12.42 -6.67
N TYR A 622 -13.14 12.88 -6.88
CA TYR A 622 -12.02 12.65 -5.98
C TYR A 622 -11.90 13.80 -4.99
N CYS A 623 -12.14 13.50 -3.72
CA CYS A 623 -12.17 14.49 -2.66
C CYS A 623 -10.90 14.45 -1.81
N PRO A 624 -10.35 15.60 -1.40
CA PRO A 624 -9.20 15.65 -0.50
C PRO A 624 -9.45 14.87 0.80
N GLY A 625 -8.68 13.80 1.03
CA GLY A 625 -8.78 12.97 2.23
C GLY A 625 -9.89 11.90 2.20
N GLN A 626 -10.49 11.61 1.05
CA GLN A 626 -11.40 10.47 0.86
C GLN A 626 -10.88 9.52 -0.22
N PHE A 627 -11.14 8.22 -0.02
CA PHE A 627 -10.64 7.15 -0.90
C PHE A 627 -11.74 6.43 -1.68
N ILE A 628 -12.99 6.87 -1.52
CA ILE A 628 -14.15 6.28 -2.19
C ILE A 628 -14.61 7.22 -3.29
N ALA A 629 -14.92 6.64 -4.45
CA ALA A 629 -15.60 7.29 -5.57
C ALA A 629 -16.95 7.84 -5.09
N THR A 630 -17.11 9.17 -5.08
CA THR A 630 -18.38 9.83 -4.70
C THR A 630 -18.86 10.73 -5.83
N LYS A 631 -20.11 11.20 -5.82
CA LYS A 631 -20.61 12.17 -6.82
C LYS A 631 -20.34 13.62 -6.41
N THR A 632 -20.17 13.87 -5.11
CA THR A 632 -19.84 15.16 -4.50
C THR A 632 -19.05 14.96 -3.21
N CYS A 633 -18.22 15.92 -2.83
CA CYS A 633 -17.47 15.90 -1.58
C CYS A 633 -18.37 16.34 -0.41
N PRO A 634 -18.62 15.47 0.59
CA PRO A 634 -19.45 15.82 1.74
C PRO A 634 -18.72 16.74 2.72
N SER A 635 -19.41 17.78 3.21
CA SER A 635 -18.97 18.66 4.28
C SER A 635 -19.16 17.99 5.65
N HIS A 636 -18.37 16.96 5.95
CA HIS A 636 -17.98 16.46 7.29
C HIS A 636 -17.44 15.03 7.14
N ARG A 637 -16.37 14.74 7.88
CA ARG A 637 -15.63 13.48 7.85
C ARG A 637 -16.53 12.29 8.17
N THR A 638 -16.89 11.56 7.14
CA THR A 638 -17.37 10.18 7.26
C THR A 638 -16.62 9.34 6.24
N LEU A 639 -15.76 8.44 6.71
CA LEU A 639 -15.35 7.28 5.93
C LEU A 639 -15.10 6.12 6.89
N PHE A 640 -16.03 5.17 6.89
CA PHE A 640 -15.91 3.85 7.49
C PHE A 640 -16.22 2.83 6.39
N LEU A 641 -15.53 1.68 6.48
CA LEU A 641 -15.66 0.47 5.67
C LEU A 641 -15.20 0.53 4.21
N LEU A 642 -14.05 -0.12 3.94
CA LEU A 642 -13.90 -1.22 2.99
C LEU A 642 -12.43 -1.68 2.91
N ILE A 643 -11.92 -2.34 3.95
CA ILE A 643 -10.63 -3.08 3.90
C ILE A 643 -10.76 -4.39 4.66
N GLN A 644 -11.75 -5.21 4.31
CA GLN A 644 -11.91 -6.54 4.91
C GLN A 644 -12.03 -7.67 3.87
N VAL A 645 -12.01 -7.36 2.57
CA VAL A 645 -12.16 -8.38 1.51
C VAL A 645 -10.86 -8.59 0.69
N CYS A 646 -9.89 -7.67 0.73
CA CYS A 646 -8.71 -7.72 -0.13
C CYS A 646 -7.53 -8.61 0.33
N MET A 647 -7.63 -9.30 1.48
CA MET A 647 -6.47 -9.97 2.10
C MET A 647 -6.47 -11.50 2.12
N TYR A 648 -7.38 -12.17 1.42
CA TYR A 648 -7.36 -13.64 1.33
C TYR A 648 -7.62 -14.14 -0.09
N PRO A 649 -6.62 -14.68 -0.81
CA PRO A 649 -6.90 -15.80 -1.69
C PRO A 649 -7.22 -16.98 -0.78
N SER A 650 -8.50 -17.34 -0.67
CA SER A 650 -8.89 -18.48 0.16
C SER A 650 -8.39 -19.79 -0.47
N PRO A 651 -8.13 -20.85 0.33
CA PRO A 651 -7.90 -22.20 -0.15
C PRO A 651 -9.08 -22.81 -0.95
N LEU A 652 -10.18 -22.07 -1.16
CA LEU A 652 -11.36 -22.51 -1.92
C LEU A 652 -11.16 -22.36 -3.45
N MET A 653 -10.27 -21.47 -3.91
CA MET A 653 -9.96 -21.29 -5.34
C MET A 653 -9.28 -22.52 -5.97
N ASP A 654 -8.38 -23.16 -5.22
CA ASP A 654 -7.71 -24.41 -5.63
C ASP A 654 -8.66 -25.60 -5.76
N ILE A 655 -9.84 -25.54 -5.15
CA ILE A 655 -10.84 -26.61 -5.18
C ILE A 655 -11.79 -26.45 -6.36
N ALA A 656 -12.19 -25.22 -6.69
CA ALA A 656 -13.01 -24.93 -7.87
C ALA A 656 -12.25 -25.23 -9.17
N MET A 657 -10.96 -24.86 -9.25
CA MET A 657 -10.08 -25.13 -10.38
C MET A 657 -9.72 -26.61 -10.59
N ARG A 658 -9.94 -27.48 -9.58
CA ARG A 658 -9.72 -28.94 -9.70
C ARG A 658 -10.99 -29.70 -10.11
N LYS A 659 -12.13 -29.01 -10.17
CA LYS A 659 -13.45 -29.60 -10.40
C LYS A 659 -14.08 -29.13 -11.73
N LEU A 660 -13.72 -27.93 -12.19
CA LEU A 660 -13.69 -27.53 -13.61
C LEU A 660 -12.59 -28.32 -14.32
#